data_AF-A0A9D6PCW3-F1
#
_entry.id   AF-A0A9D6PCW3-F1
#
_cell.length_a   1.000
_cell.length_b   1.000
_cell.length_c   1.000
_cell.angle_alpha   90.00
_cell.angle_beta   90.00
_cell.angle_gamma   90.00
#
_symmetry.space_group_name_H-M   'P 1'
#
loop_
_entity.id
_entity.type
_entity.pdbx_description
1 polymer ?
#
loop_
_entity_poly.entity_id
_entity_poly.type
_entity_poly.pdbx_seq_one_letter_code
_entity_poly.pdbx_strand_id
1 'polypeptide(L)'
;MIVRDRFVVETGTPIPDLDTPSAKAYAVEDRKDLGRKLFGLVCTPGLPTRTDVMGVLRGEELPGLMPLVEWDILDWVPLGQRSMIVIYDRPRGDRILTNMEAGKFKFNEYEFPRRVIEPLVNGIKSMSMFDMPHRSIRPRNVFFMDEELQNLVLGDCSTVPPGFDQPPLFEPIDRGMAQPGGRGRGGLADDIYALGVTLVVLILGYNPFTRMSEDDILKAKMEQGSYAALCGNLRLPIPMLEPLRGMLNDVVEDRWGLDELEGWLAGRKQPSIRQTPIARSEFPFEFEGRNHVTPRTLARDMARHREKGIEIMKDEALLTWLRRGLDQAARADGVRAALDLAALHRDEPQGTDEYLLAKICMILDPQSPIRYKGFSFMPDGFGPAMGVEVLRRGDVQVPTEVLSYEIPAIWYALQTTVFTGASVQQREYLQMKGFLNIRDPGYGWERCLYEINPTLPCQSGHNVKDYVIDIETLLPALDAAANRVDTKQTPMDRHVAAFIAANFDEDIHPHLKALAAPTPETSTIGMLSLLAFLQWKLRLNALFGLSSWVGGLLGPAINTYHSRTKRRDIEKEIPRLVRKGSLPELFDMIDNADNRKADQEGFAIACAQFAADEKEIREIEGSGTERQTKAELSGQQTAAVMSIMMAMIVISVLLIARMF
;
A
#
# COMPACT_ATOMS: atom_id res chain seq x y z
N MET A 1 -10.91 20.49 -18.02
CA MET A 1 -9.58 20.28 -17.40
C MET A 1 -8.71 19.52 -18.39
N ILE A 2 -7.38 19.58 -18.36
CA ILE A 2 -6.53 19.04 -19.44
C ILE A 2 -5.59 17.96 -18.90
N VAL A 3 -5.51 16.84 -19.60
CA VAL A 3 -4.58 15.73 -19.36
C VAL A 3 -3.55 15.70 -20.49
N ARG A 4 -2.25 15.68 -20.14
CA ARG A 4 -1.10 15.65 -21.06
C ARG A 4 -1.17 16.64 -22.23
N ASP A 5 -1.66 17.85 -21.97
CA ASP A 5 -1.85 18.93 -22.95
C ASP A 5 -2.71 18.58 -24.18
N ARG A 6 -3.38 17.41 -24.17
CA ARG A 6 -4.09 16.84 -25.32
C ARG A 6 -5.55 16.58 -25.04
N PHE A 7 -5.86 15.91 -23.93
CA PHE A 7 -7.21 15.43 -23.66
C PHE A 7 -7.93 16.41 -22.74
N VAL A 8 -9.03 16.98 -23.21
CA VAL A 8 -9.83 17.93 -22.44
C VAL A 8 -11.00 17.18 -21.80
N VAL A 9 -10.98 17.07 -20.48
CA VAL A 9 -12.07 16.49 -19.69
C VAL A 9 -13.14 17.55 -19.42
N GLU A 10 -14.35 17.30 -19.86
CA GLU A 10 -15.51 18.18 -19.71
C GLU A 10 -16.23 17.89 -18.38
N THR A 11 -15.91 18.64 -17.33
CA THR A 11 -16.49 18.46 -16.00
C THR A 11 -18.01 18.69 -15.96
N GLY A 12 -18.55 19.47 -16.88
CA GLY A 12 -19.99 19.75 -17.02
C GLY A 12 -20.78 18.69 -17.79
N THR A 13 -20.11 17.69 -18.37
CA THR A 13 -20.71 16.68 -19.26
C THR A 13 -20.49 15.27 -18.70
N PRO A 14 -21.11 14.92 -17.55
CA PRO A 14 -21.04 13.55 -17.04
C PRO A 14 -21.76 12.57 -17.98
N ILE A 15 -21.33 11.31 -17.98
CA ILE A 15 -21.93 10.22 -18.77
C ILE A 15 -22.32 9.08 -17.82
N PRO A 16 -23.41 9.21 -17.05
CA PRO A 16 -23.76 8.25 -15.99
C PRO A 16 -23.92 6.81 -16.49
N ASP A 17 -24.31 6.63 -17.75
CA ASP A 17 -24.47 5.30 -18.38
C ASP A 17 -23.13 4.55 -18.51
N LEU A 18 -21.99 5.25 -18.43
CA LEU A 18 -20.65 4.68 -18.44
C LEU A 18 -19.98 4.69 -17.06
N ASP A 19 -20.68 5.11 -16.00
CA ASP A 19 -20.17 5.02 -14.64
C ASP A 19 -19.84 3.56 -14.27
N THR A 20 -18.76 3.39 -13.51
CA THR A 20 -18.53 2.18 -12.72
C THR A 20 -19.02 2.43 -11.29
N PRO A 21 -19.21 1.37 -10.46
CA PRO A 21 -19.61 1.58 -9.07
C PRO A 21 -18.67 2.50 -8.29
N SER A 22 -17.36 2.46 -8.59
CA SER A 22 -16.32 3.23 -7.89
C SER A 22 -15.62 4.33 -8.73
N ALA A 23 -16.07 4.60 -9.96
CA ALA A 23 -15.54 5.70 -10.79
C ALA A 23 -16.63 6.39 -11.62
N LYS A 24 -16.47 7.69 -11.85
CA LYS A 24 -17.44 8.53 -12.56
C LYS A 24 -16.97 8.88 -13.96
N ALA A 25 -17.86 8.71 -14.95
CA ALA A 25 -17.56 8.93 -16.36
C ALA A 25 -17.88 10.36 -16.81
N TYR A 26 -16.97 10.94 -17.59
CA TYR A 26 -17.11 12.28 -18.18
C TYR A 26 -16.70 12.26 -19.65
N ALA A 27 -17.29 13.15 -20.46
CA ALA A 27 -16.87 13.34 -21.84
C ALA A 27 -15.43 13.86 -21.91
N VAL A 28 -14.67 13.36 -22.89
CA VAL A 28 -13.30 13.79 -23.16
C VAL A 28 -13.16 14.14 -24.64
N GLU A 29 -12.58 15.30 -24.91
CA GLU A 29 -12.22 15.76 -26.26
C GLU A 29 -10.73 15.53 -26.51
N ASP A 30 -10.38 14.91 -27.63
CA ASP A 30 -8.99 14.82 -28.10
C ASP A 30 -8.66 16.01 -29.01
N ARG A 31 -7.77 16.90 -28.55
CA ARG A 31 -7.34 18.08 -29.33
C ARG A 31 -6.64 17.74 -30.64
N LYS A 32 -6.12 16.52 -30.79
CA LYS A 32 -5.47 16.07 -32.02
C LYS A 32 -6.44 15.43 -33.00
N ASP A 33 -7.55 14.87 -32.51
CA ASP A 33 -8.56 14.21 -33.32
C ASP A 33 -9.97 14.47 -32.74
N LEU A 34 -10.58 15.58 -33.17
CA LEU A 34 -11.92 15.98 -32.75
C LEU A 34 -13.02 14.99 -33.17
N GLY A 35 -12.72 14.10 -34.13
CA GLY A 35 -13.64 13.05 -34.57
C GLY A 35 -13.70 11.87 -33.61
N ARG A 36 -12.63 11.62 -32.85
CA ARG A 36 -12.54 10.54 -31.88
C ARG A 36 -13.39 10.86 -30.65
N LYS A 37 -14.36 9.99 -30.36
CA LYS A 37 -15.23 10.12 -29.18
C LYS A 37 -14.60 9.36 -28.02
N LEU A 38 -14.24 10.09 -26.96
CA LEU A 38 -13.62 9.54 -25.78
C LEU A 38 -14.49 9.78 -24.54
N PHE A 39 -14.24 9.00 -23.50
CA PHE A 39 -14.71 9.29 -22.15
C PHE A 39 -13.61 8.99 -21.14
N GLY A 40 -13.66 9.65 -19.99
CA GLY A 40 -12.71 9.48 -18.90
C GLY A 40 -13.42 9.01 -17.63
N LEU A 41 -12.89 7.98 -16.99
CA LEU A 41 -13.30 7.53 -15.66
C LEU A 41 -12.42 8.20 -14.61
N VAL A 42 -13.02 9.06 -13.80
CA VAL A 42 -12.37 9.67 -12.63
C VAL A 42 -12.57 8.73 -11.44
N CYS A 43 -11.46 8.19 -10.94
CA CYS A 43 -11.45 7.21 -9.86
C CYS A 43 -11.84 7.85 -8.52
N THR A 44 -12.48 7.07 -7.65
CA THR A 44 -12.69 7.48 -6.26
C THR A 44 -11.35 7.42 -5.51
N PRO A 45 -10.91 8.53 -4.88
CA PRO A 45 -9.68 8.54 -4.07
C PRO A 45 -9.74 7.54 -2.92
N GLY A 46 -8.59 7.01 -2.52
CA GLY A 46 -8.49 6.02 -1.44
C GLY A 46 -8.80 4.58 -1.84
N LEU A 47 -8.87 4.27 -3.14
CA LEU A 47 -8.80 2.91 -3.67
C LEU A 47 -7.52 2.73 -4.48
N PRO A 48 -6.76 1.64 -4.26
CA PRO A 48 -5.64 1.30 -5.14
C PRO A 48 -6.14 1.04 -6.57
N THR A 49 -5.52 1.68 -7.55
CA THR A 49 -5.81 1.47 -8.97
C THR A 49 -4.78 0.52 -9.58
N ARG A 50 -5.09 -0.14 -10.70
CA ARG A 50 -4.20 -1.11 -11.35
C ARG A 50 -3.33 -0.44 -12.42
N THR A 51 -2.38 0.38 -12.00
CA THR A 51 -1.52 1.15 -12.93
C THR A 51 -0.61 0.24 -13.77
N ASP A 52 -0.31 -0.96 -13.29
CA ASP A 52 0.33 -2.05 -14.05
C ASP A 52 -0.49 -2.44 -15.28
N VAL A 53 -1.80 -2.66 -15.10
CA VAL A 53 -2.75 -2.93 -16.20
C VAL A 53 -2.88 -1.70 -17.10
N MET A 54 -3.01 -0.51 -16.52
CA MET A 54 -3.12 0.72 -17.32
C MET A 54 -1.87 0.93 -18.20
N GLY A 55 -0.68 0.63 -17.68
CA GLY A 55 0.58 0.74 -18.40
C GLY A 55 0.65 -0.18 -19.62
N VAL A 56 0.15 -1.42 -19.49
CA VAL A 56 0.13 -2.42 -20.57
C VAL A 56 -0.96 -2.14 -21.62
N LEU A 57 -2.15 -1.72 -21.19
CA LEU A 57 -3.27 -1.48 -22.11
C LEU A 57 -3.18 -0.14 -22.84
N ARG A 58 -2.40 0.81 -22.34
CA ARG A 58 -2.35 2.18 -22.86
C ARG A 58 -1.90 2.21 -24.32
N GLY A 59 -2.81 2.66 -25.19
CA GLY A 59 -2.57 2.88 -26.61
C GLY A 59 -2.64 1.61 -27.46
N GLU A 60 -2.93 0.46 -26.85
CA GLU A 60 -3.04 -0.82 -27.54
C GLU A 60 -4.48 -1.09 -27.98
N GLU A 61 -4.65 -1.64 -29.19
CA GLU A 61 -5.94 -2.12 -29.70
C GLU A 61 -6.01 -3.64 -29.58
N LEU A 62 -6.48 -4.11 -28.42
CA LEU A 62 -6.55 -5.53 -28.10
C LEU A 62 -7.94 -6.11 -28.40
N PRO A 63 -8.04 -7.23 -29.13
CA PRO A 63 -9.32 -7.86 -29.45
C PRO A 63 -10.18 -8.15 -28.21
N GLY A 64 -11.46 -7.76 -28.25
CA GLY A 64 -12.41 -8.04 -27.17
C GLY A 64 -12.25 -7.16 -25.92
N LEU A 65 -11.35 -6.16 -25.94
CA LEU A 65 -11.19 -5.17 -24.86
C LEU A 65 -11.54 -3.77 -25.34
N MET A 66 -12.13 -2.97 -24.45
CA MET A 66 -12.34 -1.54 -24.69
C MET A 66 -10.99 -0.82 -24.73
N PRO A 67 -10.66 -0.10 -25.82
CA PRO A 67 -9.34 0.54 -25.95
C PRO A 67 -9.09 1.58 -24.86
N LEU A 68 -8.03 1.37 -24.08
CA LEU A 68 -7.52 2.35 -23.11
C LEU A 68 -6.58 3.31 -23.85
N VAL A 69 -6.99 4.58 -23.94
CA VAL A 69 -6.28 5.60 -24.71
C VAL A 69 -5.15 6.22 -23.90
N GLU A 70 -5.43 6.60 -22.66
CA GLU A 70 -4.47 7.28 -21.79
C GLU A 70 -4.89 7.18 -20.32
N TRP A 71 -3.96 7.36 -19.40
CA TRP A 71 -4.25 7.55 -17.99
C TRP A 71 -3.25 8.53 -17.36
N ASP A 72 -3.70 9.26 -16.34
CA ASP A 72 -2.85 10.20 -15.63
C ASP A 72 -3.47 10.62 -14.29
N ILE A 73 -2.74 11.42 -13.52
CA ILE A 73 -3.24 12.13 -12.35
C ILE A 73 -3.75 13.50 -12.80
N LEU A 74 -5.02 13.77 -12.55
CA LEU A 74 -5.69 15.01 -12.89
C LEU A 74 -6.04 15.79 -11.63
N ASP A 75 -5.72 17.09 -11.59
CA ASP A 75 -6.32 17.99 -10.62
C ASP A 75 -7.83 17.99 -10.82
N TRP A 76 -8.60 17.53 -9.84
CA TRP A 76 -10.03 17.37 -9.97
C TRP A 76 -10.75 18.33 -9.02
N VAL A 77 -11.00 19.54 -9.54
CA VAL A 77 -11.62 20.66 -8.79
C VAL A 77 -12.90 20.26 -8.06
N PRO A 78 -13.83 19.45 -8.62
CA PRO A 78 -15.03 19.04 -7.90
C PRO A 78 -14.76 18.25 -6.59
N LEU A 79 -13.62 17.56 -6.49
CA LEU A 79 -13.21 16.87 -5.26
C LEU A 79 -12.23 17.70 -4.41
N GLY A 80 -11.76 18.85 -4.91
CA GLY A 80 -10.77 19.69 -4.24
C GLY A 80 -9.41 19.01 -4.03
N GLN A 81 -9.10 18.00 -4.85
CA GLN A 81 -7.86 17.22 -4.81
C GLN A 81 -7.57 16.60 -6.18
N ARG A 82 -6.34 16.14 -6.38
CA ARG A 82 -5.96 15.34 -7.54
C ARG A 82 -6.54 13.93 -7.44
N SER A 83 -6.87 13.33 -8.58
CA SER A 83 -7.32 11.95 -8.67
C SER A 83 -6.82 11.28 -9.95
N MET A 84 -6.76 9.95 -9.92
CA MET A 84 -6.50 9.15 -11.11
C MET A 84 -7.66 9.30 -12.13
N ILE A 85 -7.32 9.48 -13.39
CA ILE A 85 -8.24 9.42 -14.51
C ILE A 85 -7.75 8.39 -15.54
N VAL A 86 -8.68 7.59 -16.06
CA VAL A 86 -8.43 6.62 -17.15
C VAL A 86 -9.34 6.97 -18.33
N ILE A 87 -8.75 7.16 -19.50
CA ILE A 87 -9.43 7.61 -20.72
C ILE A 87 -9.56 6.43 -21.68
N TYR A 88 -10.77 6.20 -22.17
CA TYR A 88 -11.13 5.12 -23.07
C TYR A 88 -11.78 5.65 -24.35
N ASP A 89 -11.75 4.83 -25.40
CA ASP A 89 -12.66 5.03 -26.53
C ASP A 89 -14.11 4.85 -26.09
N ARG A 90 -14.97 5.78 -26.51
CA ARG A 90 -16.38 5.77 -26.12
C ARG A 90 -17.14 4.70 -26.90
N PRO A 91 -17.77 3.72 -26.23
CA PRO A 91 -18.64 2.76 -26.89
C PRO A 91 -19.87 3.48 -27.46
N ARG A 92 -20.24 3.15 -28.71
CA ARG A 92 -21.39 3.77 -29.40
C ARG A 92 -22.68 2.98 -29.25
N GLY A 93 -22.58 1.66 -29.10
CA GLY A 93 -23.74 0.77 -29.01
C GLY A 93 -24.18 0.46 -27.58
N ASP A 94 -23.69 1.18 -26.56
CA ASP A 94 -24.05 0.99 -25.13
C ASP A 94 -23.75 -0.44 -24.59
N ARG A 95 -24.17 -0.72 -23.36
CA ARG A 95 -24.02 -2.03 -22.69
C ARG A 95 -24.90 -3.08 -23.37
N ILE A 96 -24.39 -4.30 -23.47
CA ILE A 96 -25.15 -5.44 -24.02
C ILE A 96 -26.48 -5.64 -23.29
N LEU A 97 -26.47 -5.62 -21.95
CA LEU A 97 -27.67 -5.90 -21.15
C LEU A 97 -28.73 -4.82 -21.33
N THR A 98 -28.33 -3.54 -21.40
CA THR A 98 -29.24 -2.42 -21.67
C THR A 98 -29.97 -2.61 -23.00
N ASN A 99 -29.26 -3.02 -24.05
CA ASN A 99 -29.87 -3.26 -25.37
C ASN A 99 -30.82 -4.46 -25.38
N MET A 100 -30.51 -5.50 -24.61
CA MET A 100 -31.36 -6.67 -24.46
C MET A 100 -32.65 -6.34 -23.69
N GLU A 101 -32.53 -5.63 -22.56
CA GLU A 101 -33.67 -5.18 -21.75
C GLU A 101 -34.58 -4.22 -22.54
N ALA A 102 -33.99 -3.35 -23.36
CA ALA A 102 -34.73 -2.48 -24.27
C ALA A 102 -35.32 -3.22 -25.49
N GLY A 103 -35.02 -4.51 -25.67
CA GLY A 103 -35.48 -5.32 -26.80
C GLY A 103 -34.85 -4.95 -28.16
N LYS A 104 -33.84 -4.05 -28.17
CA LYS A 104 -33.11 -3.62 -29.38
C LYS A 104 -32.19 -4.71 -29.90
N PHE A 105 -31.78 -5.63 -29.03
CA PHE A 105 -30.82 -6.66 -29.34
C PHE A 105 -31.26 -8.03 -28.85
N LYS A 106 -31.19 -9.02 -29.75
CA LYS A 106 -31.55 -10.42 -29.50
C LYS A 106 -30.61 -11.32 -30.29
N PHE A 107 -30.30 -12.47 -29.72
CA PHE A 107 -29.53 -13.51 -30.40
C PHE A 107 -30.44 -14.69 -30.73
N ASN A 108 -30.11 -15.41 -31.80
CA ASN A 108 -30.53 -16.79 -31.92
C ASN A 108 -29.46 -17.70 -31.27
N GLU A 109 -29.84 -18.92 -30.90
CA GLU A 109 -28.94 -19.87 -30.23
C GLU A 109 -27.71 -20.24 -31.08
N TYR A 110 -27.77 -20.09 -32.40
CA TYR A 110 -26.68 -20.41 -33.34
C TYR A 110 -25.64 -19.29 -33.45
N GLU A 111 -26.04 -18.04 -33.30
CA GLU A 111 -25.18 -16.86 -33.38
C GLU A 111 -24.48 -16.56 -32.06
N PHE A 112 -25.06 -16.98 -30.94
CA PHE A 112 -24.56 -16.67 -29.60
C PHE A 112 -23.09 -17.05 -29.38
N PRO A 113 -22.60 -18.25 -29.81
CA PRO A 113 -21.19 -18.59 -29.65
C PRO A 113 -20.23 -17.62 -30.37
N ARG A 114 -20.52 -17.26 -31.63
CA ARG A 114 -19.65 -16.39 -32.44
C ARG A 114 -19.79 -14.91 -32.12
N ARG A 115 -21.01 -14.45 -31.85
CA ARG A 115 -21.29 -13.02 -31.62
C ARG A 115 -21.05 -12.58 -30.19
N VAL A 116 -21.03 -13.50 -29.22
CA VAL A 116 -20.86 -13.18 -27.79
C VAL A 116 -19.67 -13.88 -27.18
N ILE A 117 -19.63 -15.21 -27.23
CA ILE A 117 -18.62 -15.97 -26.48
C ILE A 117 -17.23 -15.71 -27.06
N GLU A 118 -17.07 -15.79 -28.38
CA GLU A 118 -15.79 -15.60 -29.05
C GLU A 118 -15.16 -14.21 -28.79
N PRO A 119 -15.86 -13.06 -28.93
CA PRO A 119 -15.29 -11.76 -28.57
C PRO A 119 -14.87 -11.64 -27.11
N LEU A 120 -15.66 -12.19 -26.17
CA LEU A 120 -15.33 -12.12 -24.75
C LEU A 120 -14.16 -13.04 -24.38
N VAL A 121 -14.07 -14.23 -24.99
CA VAL A 121 -12.92 -15.13 -24.88
C VAL A 121 -11.66 -14.46 -25.42
N ASN A 122 -11.75 -13.74 -26.55
CA ASN A 122 -10.64 -12.96 -27.08
C ASN A 122 -10.18 -11.87 -26.10
N GLY A 123 -11.10 -11.17 -25.44
CA GLY A 123 -10.76 -10.19 -24.40
C GLY A 123 -10.01 -10.81 -23.21
N ILE A 124 -10.47 -11.97 -22.72
CA ILE A 124 -9.77 -12.72 -21.66
C ILE A 124 -8.39 -13.18 -22.14
N LYS A 125 -8.29 -13.66 -23.38
CA LYS A 125 -7.04 -14.10 -23.99
C LYS A 125 -6.03 -12.96 -24.09
N SER A 126 -6.47 -11.77 -24.53
CA SER A 126 -5.64 -10.57 -24.59
C SER A 126 -5.07 -10.18 -23.23
N MET A 127 -5.87 -10.27 -22.16
CA MET A 127 -5.40 -10.04 -20.79
C MET A 127 -4.41 -11.12 -20.34
N SER A 128 -4.70 -12.39 -20.64
CA SER A 128 -3.87 -13.54 -20.28
C SER A 128 -2.48 -13.51 -20.94
N MET A 129 -2.31 -12.84 -22.09
CA MET A 129 -0.99 -12.66 -22.73
C MET A 129 0.00 -11.88 -21.83
N PHE A 130 -0.52 -11.08 -20.92
CA PHE A 130 0.28 -10.27 -19.98
C PHE A 130 0.29 -10.85 -18.56
N ASP A 131 -0.16 -12.10 -18.37
CA ASP A 131 -0.38 -12.72 -17.05
C ASP A 131 -1.31 -11.90 -16.14
N MET A 132 -2.24 -11.11 -16.71
CA MET A 132 -3.14 -10.26 -15.94
C MET A 132 -4.58 -10.78 -16.09
N PRO A 133 -5.32 -10.96 -14.99
CA PRO A 133 -6.74 -11.28 -15.09
C PRO A 133 -7.60 -9.99 -15.16
N HIS A 134 -8.74 -10.04 -15.84
CA HIS A 134 -9.67 -8.92 -15.98
C HIS A 134 -10.42 -8.64 -14.67
N ARG A 135 -10.96 -9.65 -14.00
CA ARG A 135 -11.58 -9.59 -12.65
C ARG A 135 -12.71 -8.56 -12.52
N SER A 136 -13.41 -8.32 -13.61
CA SER A 136 -14.52 -7.35 -13.72
C SER A 136 -15.51 -7.78 -14.81
N ILE A 137 -15.59 -9.09 -15.09
CA ILE A 137 -16.39 -9.66 -16.18
C ILE A 137 -17.81 -9.87 -15.67
N ARG A 138 -18.72 -9.02 -16.14
CA ARG A 138 -20.16 -9.07 -15.81
C ARG A 138 -20.97 -8.45 -16.94
N PRO A 139 -22.26 -8.78 -17.10
CA PRO A 139 -23.10 -8.25 -18.18
C PRO A 139 -23.13 -6.73 -18.27
N ARG A 140 -23.03 -6.03 -17.13
CA ARG A 140 -23.00 -4.57 -17.08
C ARG A 140 -21.65 -3.96 -17.44
N ASN A 141 -20.61 -4.76 -17.64
CA ASN A 141 -19.27 -4.33 -18.06
C ASN A 141 -18.90 -4.93 -19.43
N VAL A 142 -19.90 -5.09 -20.29
CA VAL A 142 -19.76 -5.58 -21.67
C VAL A 142 -20.49 -4.59 -22.58
N PHE A 143 -19.81 -4.12 -23.61
CA PHE A 143 -20.24 -2.99 -24.44
C PHE A 143 -20.16 -3.30 -25.92
N PHE A 144 -21.00 -2.62 -26.72
CA PHE A 144 -20.85 -2.53 -28.16
C PHE A 144 -20.05 -1.29 -28.54
N MET A 145 -18.98 -1.46 -29.31
CA MET A 145 -18.18 -0.33 -29.79
C MET A 145 -18.84 0.40 -30.97
N ASP A 146 -19.70 -0.28 -31.70
CA ASP A 146 -20.40 0.19 -32.90
C ASP A 146 -21.92 0.33 -32.70
N GLU A 147 -22.58 1.14 -33.53
CA GLU A 147 -24.03 1.36 -33.47
C GLU A 147 -24.82 0.18 -34.06
N GLU A 148 -24.16 -0.62 -34.90
CA GLU A 148 -24.70 -1.82 -35.57
C GLU A 148 -24.76 -3.05 -34.64
N LEU A 149 -24.26 -2.92 -33.41
CA LEU A 149 -24.26 -3.94 -32.36
C LEU A 149 -23.54 -5.24 -32.79
N GLN A 150 -22.35 -5.11 -33.38
CA GLN A 150 -21.55 -6.25 -33.88
C GLN A 150 -20.27 -6.50 -33.09
N ASN A 151 -19.61 -5.45 -32.60
CA ASN A 151 -18.31 -5.49 -31.95
C ASN A 151 -18.46 -5.42 -30.42
N LEU A 152 -18.50 -6.59 -29.78
CA LEU A 152 -18.55 -6.71 -28.33
C LEU A 152 -17.15 -6.65 -27.71
N VAL A 153 -17.05 -5.88 -26.63
CA VAL A 153 -15.83 -5.75 -25.82
C VAL A 153 -16.13 -5.81 -24.33
N LEU A 154 -15.14 -6.25 -23.54
CA LEU A 154 -15.10 -6.07 -22.10
C LEU A 154 -14.69 -4.63 -21.76
N GLY A 155 -15.35 -4.04 -20.77
CA GLY A 155 -15.09 -2.67 -20.32
C GLY A 155 -13.94 -2.55 -19.31
N ASP A 156 -14.02 -1.55 -18.43
CA ASP A 156 -12.94 -1.24 -17.49
C ASP A 156 -12.65 -2.38 -16.49
N CYS A 157 -11.35 -2.60 -16.26
CA CYS A 157 -10.81 -3.50 -15.24
C CYS A 157 -9.69 -2.89 -14.41
N SER A 158 -9.43 -1.58 -14.56
CA SER A 158 -8.22 -0.92 -14.07
C SER A 158 -8.45 0.09 -12.94
N THR A 159 -9.66 0.64 -12.84
CA THR A 159 -9.97 1.75 -11.90
C THR A 159 -10.08 1.34 -10.44
N VAL A 160 -10.11 0.03 -10.14
CA VAL A 160 -10.25 -0.52 -8.79
C VAL A 160 -9.40 -1.79 -8.62
N PRO A 161 -9.19 -2.27 -7.38
CA PRO A 161 -8.53 -3.55 -7.18
C PRO A 161 -9.30 -4.71 -7.85
N PRO A 162 -8.61 -5.80 -8.21
CA PRO A 162 -9.22 -6.97 -8.83
C PRO A 162 -10.46 -7.49 -8.08
N GLY A 163 -11.60 -7.58 -8.76
CA GLY A 163 -12.85 -8.08 -8.20
C GLY A 163 -13.57 -7.09 -7.29
N PHE A 164 -13.04 -5.90 -6.98
CA PHE A 164 -13.63 -5.00 -5.98
C PHE A 164 -15.09 -4.62 -6.27
N ASP A 165 -15.38 -4.17 -7.51
CA ASP A 165 -16.71 -3.77 -7.95
C ASP A 165 -17.54 -4.95 -8.52
N GLN A 166 -17.01 -6.17 -8.48
CA GLN A 166 -17.70 -7.34 -9.03
C GLN A 166 -18.78 -7.81 -8.03
N PRO A 167 -20.00 -8.15 -8.45
CA PRO A 167 -20.97 -8.77 -7.53
C PRO A 167 -20.54 -10.21 -7.17
N PRO A 168 -20.78 -10.71 -5.94
CA PRO A 168 -20.40 -12.08 -5.54
C PRO A 168 -21.00 -13.19 -6.40
N LEU A 169 -22.10 -12.90 -7.11
CA LEU A 169 -22.67 -13.80 -8.12
C LEU A 169 -21.62 -14.21 -9.18
N PHE A 170 -20.79 -13.26 -9.63
CA PHE A 170 -19.78 -13.46 -10.68
C PHE A 170 -18.40 -13.89 -10.14
N GLU A 171 -18.27 -14.07 -8.82
CA GLU A 171 -17.05 -14.58 -8.20
C GLU A 171 -17.18 -16.08 -7.88
N PRO A 172 -16.09 -16.86 -7.99
CA PRO A 172 -16.01 -18.18 -7.36
C PRO A 172 -16.33 -18.13 -5.85
N ILE A 173 -16.66 -19.27 -5.27
CA ILE A 173 -17.15 -19.37 -3.89
C ILE A 173 -16.19 -18.73 -2.88
N ASP A 174 -14.91 -19.09 -2.97
CA ASP A 174 -13.82 -18.59 -2.13
C ASP A 174 -13.64 -17.07 -2.25
N ARG A 175 -13.47 -16.56 -3.48
CA ARG A 175 -13.32 -15.13 -3.78
C ARG A 175 -14.54 -14.31 -3.36
N GLY A 176 -15.74 -14.84 -3.61
CA GLY A 176 -17.01 -14.18 -3.29
C GLY A 176 -17.30 -14.13 -1.78
N MET A 177 -16.66 -14.97 -0.98
CA MET A 177 -16.74 -14.92 0.48
C MET A 177 -15.86 -13.84 1.11
N ALA A 178 -14.85 -13.34 0.39
CA ALA A 178 -13.97 -12.28 0.87
C ALA A 178 -14.65 -10.91 0.75
N GLN A 179 -14.20 -9.94 1.54
CA GLN A 179 -14.67 -8.56 1.38
C GLN A 179 -14.18 -7.98 0.04
N PRO A 180 -14.83 -6.94 -0.52
CA PRO A 180 -14.48 -6.39 -1.83
C PRO A 180 -12.98 -6.12 -2.05
N GLY A 181 -12.31 -5.48 -1.07
CA GLY A 181 -10.85 -5.24 -1.13
C GLY A 181 -9.99 -6.49 -0.94
N GLY A 182 -10.54 -7.56 -0.36
CA GLY A 182 -9.82 -8.79 -0.04
C GLY A 182 -10.01 -9.92 -1.04
N ARG A 183 -10.65 -9.68 -2.19
CA ARG A 183 -10.88 -10.75 -3.17
C ARG A 183 -9.63 -11.24 -3.86
N GLY A 184 -8.55 -10.46 -3.85
CA GLY A 184 -7.25 -10.84 -4.41
C GLY A 184 -7.17 -10.81 -5.93
N ARG A 185 -5.92 -10.86 -6.40
CA ARG A 185 -5.57 -10.79 -7.83
C ARG A 185 -6.35 -11.82 -8.63
N GLY A 186 -6.45 -13.05 -8.11
CA GLY A 186 -7.04 -14.16 -8.86
C GLY A 186 -6.22 -14.50 -10.10
N GLY A 187 -6.82 -15.21 -11.04
CA GLY A 187 -6.20 -15.62 -12.29
C GLY A 187 -7.22 -15.92 -13.39
N LEU A 188 -6.74 -16.52 -14.47
CA LEU A 188 -7.53 -16.88 -15.65
C LEU A 188 -8.80 -17.68 -15.27
N ALA A 189 -8.67 -18.65 -14.36
CA ALA A 189 -9.80 -19.48 -13.96
C ALA A 189 -10.94 -18.68 -13.30
N ASP A 190 -10.65 -17.54 -12.67
CA ASP A 190 -11.68 -16.67 -12.10
C ASP A 190 -12.42 -15.88 -13.20
N ASP A 191 -11.70 -15.44 -14.24
CA ASP A 191 -12.29 -14.78 -15.39
C ASP A 191 -13.17 -15.73 -16.22
N ILE A 192 -12.72 -16.98 -16.40
CA ILE A 192 -13.53 -18.02 -17.06
C ILE A 192 -14.81 -18.29 -16.26
N TYR A 193 -14.70 -18.36 -14.94
CA TYR A 193 -15.87 -18.49 -14.08
C TYR A 193 -16.85 -17.33 -14.27
N ALA A 194 -16.34 -16.10 -14.19
CA ALA A 194 -17.14 -14.88 -14.34
C ALA A 194 -17.78 -14.78 -15.73
N LEU A 195 -17.09 -15.23 -16.78
CA LEU A 195 -17.64 -15.39 -18.12
C LEU A 195 -18.82 -16.37 -18.12
N GLY A 196 -18.67 -17.56 -17.52
CA GLY A 196 -19.75 -18.55 -17.42
C GLY A 196 -21.03 -17.97 -16.80
N VAL A 197 -20.91 -17.24 -15.69
CA VAL A 197 -22.06 -16.60 -15.03
C VAL A 197 -22.62 -15.46 -15.89
N THR A 198 -21.76 -14.69 -16.55
CA THR A 198 -22.16 -13.63 -17.50
C THR A 198 -23.00 -14.21 -18.63
N LEU A 199 -22.58 -15.34 -19.21
CA LEU A 199 -23.31 -16.00 -20.29
C LEU A 199 -24.68 -16.51 -19.84
N VAL A 200 -24.83 -17.02 -18.61
CA VAL A 200 -26.15 -17.39 -18.07
C VAL A 200 -27.12 -16.20 -18.10
N VAL A 201 -26.68 -15.04 -17.62
CA VAL A 201 -27.50 -13.83 -17.60
C VAL A 201 -27.83 -13.35 -19.02
N LEU A 202 -26.86 -13.40 -19.94
CA LEU A 202 -27.04 -12.99 -21.33
C LEU A 202 -27.94 -13.94 -22.13
N ILE A 203 -27.88 -15.26 -21.87
CA ILE A 203 -28.77 -16.23 -22.50
C ILE A 203 -30.23 -15.98 -22.11
N LEU A 204 -30.45 -15.64 -20.84
CA LEU A 204 -31.80 -15.37 -20.31
C LEU A 204 -32.31 -13.97 -20.66
N GLY A 205 -31.40 -13.02 -20.91
CA GLY A 205 -31.71 -11.61 -21.16
C GLY A 205 -32.10 -10.82 -19.91
N TYR A 206 -31.99 -11.42 -18.73
CA TYR A 206 -32.19 -10.78 -17.42
C TYR A 206 -31.41 -11.53 -16.35
N ASN A 207 -31.16 -10.90 -15.20
CA ASN A 207 -30.53 -11.57 -14.06
C ASN A 207 -31.60 -12.32 -13.22
N PRO A 208 -31.60 -13.67 -13.22
CA PRO A 208 -32.62 -14.45 -12.52
C PRO A 208 -32.43 -14.47 -10.98
N PHE A 209 -31.30 -13.99 -10.47
CA PHE A 209 -30.94 -14.02 -9.04
C PHE A 209 -31.20 -12.71 -8.31
N THR A 210 -31.85 -11.74 -8.94
CA THR A 210 -32.09 -10.38 -8.37
C THR A 210 -32.88 -10.37 -7.06
N ARG A 211 -33.66 -11.43 -6.78
CA ARG A 211 -34.45 -11.56 -5.55
C ARG A 211 -33.74 -12.33 -4.43
N MET A 212 -32.58 -12.92 -4.71
CA MET A 212 -31.80 -13.63 -3.71
C MET A 212 -30.79 -12.67 -3.09
N SER A 213 -30.58 -12.80 -1.78
CA SER A 213 -29.47 -12.11 -1.14
C SER A 213 -28.13 -12.70 -1.60
N GLU A 214 -27.05 -11.91 -1.54
CA GLU A 214 -25.70 -12.41 -1.86
C GLU A 214 -25.32 -13.62 -0.97
N ASP A 215 -25.83 -13.62 0.26
CA ASP A 215 -25.63 -14.70 1.22
C ASP A 215 -26.32 -15.99 0.80
N ASP A 216 -27.57 -15.91 0.34
CA ASP A 216 -28.33 -17.06 -0.15
C ASP A 216 -27.71 -17.62 -1.43
N ILE A 217 -27.23 -16.75 -2.33
CA ILE A 217 -26.52 -17.18 -3.55
C ILE A 217 -25.26 -17.95 -3.17
N LEU A 218 -24.41 -17.39 -2.31
CA LEU A 218 -23.20 -18.07 -1.87
C LEU A 218 -23.53 -19.37 -1.11
N LYS A 219 -24.57 -19.39 -0.26
CA LYS A 219 -25.02 -20.61 0.42
C LYS A 219 -25.43 -21.69 -0.57
N ALA A 220 -26.24 -21.34 -1.57
CA ALA A 220 -26.66 -22.26 -2.62
C ALA A 220 -25.45 -22.83 -3.39
N LYS A 221 -24.48 -21.99 -3.78
CA LYS A 221 -23.23 -22.42 -4.42
C LYS A 221 -22.44 -23.39 -3.54
N MET A 222 -22.32 -23.09 -2.24
CA MET A 222 -21.58 -23.93 -1.28
C MET A 222 -22.24 -25.30 -1.02
N GLU A 223 -23.56 -25.37 -1.06
CA GLU A 223 -24.29 -26.61 -0.78
C GLU A 223 -24.48 -27.45 -2.04
N GLN A 224 -24.74 -26.83 -3.19
CA GLN A 224 -25.14 -27.50 -4.43
C GLN A 224 -24.05 -27.54 -5.50
N GLY A 225 -23.04 -26.68 -5.39
CA GLY A 225 -22.06 -26.41 -6.43
C GLY A 225 -22.53 -25.26 -7.35
N SER A 226 -21.59 -24.46 -7.85
CA SER A 226 -21.88 -23.28 -8.65
C SER A 226 -22.73 -23.59 -9.88
N TYR A 227 -22.38 -24.61 -10.66
CA TYR A 227 -23.17 -24.98 -11.84
C TYR A 227 -24.61 -25.38 -11.47
N ALA A 228 -24.81 -26.24 -10.47
CA ALA A 228 -26.14 -26.68 -10.09
C ALA A 228 -26.99 -25.52 -9.51
N ALA A 229 -26.39 -24.70 -8.65
CA ALA A 229 -27.05 -23.54 -8.03
C ALA A 229 -27.44 -22.48 -9.07
N LEU A 230 -26.58 -22.24 -10.06
CA LEU A 230 -26.76 -21.16 -11.03
C LEU A 230 -27.44 -21.60 -12.34
N CYS A 231 -27.48 -22.88 -12.67
CA CYS A 231 -28.04 -23.36 -13.94
C CYS A 231 -29.15 -24.41 -13.78
N GLY A 232 -29.22 -25.12 -12.65
CA GLY A 232 -30.00 -26.36 -12.51
C GLY A 232 -31.50 -26.22 -12.78
N ASN A 233 -32.09 -25.08 -12.42
CA ASN A 233 -33.52 -24.82 -12.59
C ASN A 233 -33.83 -23.86 -13.76
N LEU A 234 -32.82 -23.51 -14.55
CA LEU A 234 -32.95 -22.54 -15.63
C LEU A 234 -33.13 -23.23 -16.97
N ARG A 235 -33.93 -22.61 -17.84
CA ARG A 235 -34.13 -23.10 -19.21
C ARG A 235 -32.99 -22.58 -20.09
N LEU A 236 -31.95 -23.38 -20.23
CA LEU A 236 -30.75 -23.06 -21.02
C LEU A 236 -30.71 -23.90 -22.31
N PRO A 237 -30.16 -23.36 -23.42
CA PRO A 237 -29.97 -24.12 -24.66
C PRO A 237 -29.06 -25.34 -24.44
N ILE A 238 -29.41 -26.49 -25.04
CA ILE A 238 -28.66 -27.74 -24.90
C ILE A 238 -27.17 -27.58 -25.24
N PRO A 239 -26.77 -26.90 -26.34
CA PRO A 239 -25.36 -26.70 -26.68
C PRO A 239 -24.56 -25.93 -25.61
N MET A 240 -25.25 -25.14 -24.78
CA MET A 240 -24.62 -24.34 -23.73
C MET A 240 -24.43 -25.10 -22.40
N LEU A 241 -25.06 -26.27 -22.23
CA LEU A 241 -25.01 -26.99 -20.95
C LEU A 241 -23.60 -27.50 -20.61
N GLU A 242 -22.87 -28.01 -21.60
CA GLU A 242 -21.50 -28.50 -21.45
C GLU A 242 -20.50 -27.37 -21.17
N PRO A 243 -20.41 -26.29 -21.97
CA PRO A 243 -19.48 -25.19 -21.68
C PRO A 243 -19.80 -24.49 -20.35
N LEU A 244 -21.07 -24.32 -19.99
CA LEU A 244 -21.43 -23.75 -18.68
C LEU A 244 -21.01 -24.67 -17.53
N ARG A 245 -21.09 -26.00 -17.71
CA ARG A 245 -20.57 -26.96 -16.72
C ARG A 245 -19.04 -26.90 -16.63
N GLY A 246 -18.39 -26.66 -17.77
CA GLY A 246 -16.98 -26.30 -17.95
C GLY A 246 -16.51 -25.16 -17.08
N MET A 247 -17.09 -23.99 -17.34
CA MET A 247 -16.68 -22.71 -16.76
C MET A 247 -17.08 -22.57 -15.29
N LEU A 248 -18.20 -23.18 -14.88
CA LEU A 248 -18.75 -23.07 -13.52
C LEU A 248 -18.36 -24.24 -12.62
N ASN A 249 -17.28 -24.95 -12.94
CA ASN A 249 -16.72 -25.97 -12.06
C ASN A 249 -16.03 -25.31 -10.85
N ASP A 250 -16.39 -25.74 -9.63
CA ASP A 250 -15.79 -25.20 -8.40
C ASP A 250 -14.39 -25.74 -8.14
N VAL A 251 -14.02 -26.89 -8.74
CA VAL A 251 -12.64 -27.40 -8.74
C VAL A 251 -11.87 -26.66 -9.82
N VAL A 252 -10.87 -25.86 -9.42
CA VAL A 252 -10.14 -24.94 -10.30
C VAL A 252 -9.36 -25.71 -11.38
N GLU A 253 -8.75 -26.84 -11.01
CA GLU A 253 -7.94 -27.68 -11.89
C GLU A 253 -8.77 -28.36 -12.99
N ASP A 254 -10.04 -28.63 -12.70
CA ASP A 254 -10.99 -29.25 -13.64
C ASP A 254 -11.88 -28.20 -14.34
N ARG A 255 -11.69 -26.90 -14.05
CA ARG A 255 -12.42 -25.80 -14.71
C ARG A 255 -11.84 -25.60 -16.10
N TRP A 256 -12.70 -25.36 -17.09
CA TRP A 256 -12.24 -25.06 -18.44
C TRP A 256 -11.32 -23.83 -18.45
N GLY A 257 -10.30 -23.89 -19.29
CA GLY A 257 -9.43 -22.79 -19.66
C GLY A 257 -9.75 -22.27 -21.06
N LEU A 258 -8.81 -21.50 -21.61
CA LEU A 258 -8.92 -20.97 -22.97
C LEU A 258 -8.89 -22.09 -24.03
N ASP A 259 -8.08 -23.13 -23.82
CA ASP A 259 -7.91 -24.23 -24.79
C ASP A 259 -9.21 -25.02 -25.00
N GLU A 260 -9.93 -25.35 -23.91
CA GLU A 260 -11.22 -26.04 -23.99
C GLU A 260 -12.28 -25.17 -24.65
N LEU A 261 -12.31 -23.86 -24.33
CA LEU A 261 -13.26 -22.91 -24.90
C LEU A 261 -13.03 -22.69 -26.39
N GLU A 262 -11.79 -22.45 -26.81
CA GLU A 262 -11.43 -22.31 -28.23
C GLU A 262 -11.70 -23.61 -28.99
N GLY A 263 -11.41 -24.75 -28.37
CA GLY A 263 -11.73 -26.05 -28.95
C GLY A 263 -13.22 -26.25 -29.14
N TRP A 264 -14.04 -25.91 -28.15
CA TRP A 264 -15.49 -25.99 -28.24
C TRP A 264 -16.05 -25.02 -29.30
N LEU A 265 -15.57 -23.78 -29.37
CA LEU A 265 -15.93 -22.80 -30.40
C LEU A 265 -15.58 -23.29 -31.82
N ALA A 266 -14.47 -24.03 -31.96
CA ALA A 266 -14.07 -24.68 -33.21
C ALA A 266 -14.85 -25.98 -33.52
N GLY A 267 -15.82 -26.37 -32.69
CA GLY A 267 -16.63 -27.58 -32.86
C GLY A 267 -15.96 -28.88 -32.39
N ARG A 268 -14.84 -28.80 -31.65
CA ARG A 268 -14.18 -29.98 -31.06
C ARG A 268 -14.90 -30.40 -29.78
N LYS A 269 -15.07 -31.72 -29.62
CA LYS A 269 -15.60 -32.31 -28.39
C LYS A 269 -14.59 -32.17 -27.25
N GLN A 270 -15.05 -31.68 -26.11
CA GLN A 270 -14.21 -31.52 -24.92
C GLN A 270 -14.29 -32.76 -24.01
N PRO A 271 -13.27 -32.98 -23.15
CA PRO A 271 -13.33 -34.01 -22.11
C PRO A 271 -14.53 -33.76 -21.19
N SER A 272 -15.25 -34.83 -20.85
CA SER A 272 -16.36 -34.73 -19.91
C SER A 272 -15.84 -34.44 -18.50
N ILE A 273 -16.28 -33.34 -17.91
CA ILE A 273 -15.98 -32.98 -16.53
C ILE A 273 -16.74 -33.89 -15.57
N ARG A 274 -16.02 -34.45 -14.60
CA ARG A 274 -16.61 -35.10 -13.44
C ARG A 274 -16.88 -34.07 -12.36
N GLN A 275 -18.13 -33.97 -11.92
CA GLN A 275 -18.48 -33.15 -10.76
C GLN A 275 -18.11 -33.92 -9.49
N THR A 276 -17.32 -33.32 -8.62
CA THR A 276 -17.03 -33.89 -7.30
C THR A 276 -18.27 -33.69 -6.42
N PRO A 277 -18.89 -34.76 -5.91
CA PRO A 277 -20.05 -34.62 -5.05
C PRO A 277 -19.67 -33.90 -3.77
N ILE A 278 -20.49 -32.93 -3.36
CA ILE A 278 -20.31 -32.21 -2.10
C ILE A 278 -20.76 -33.12 -0.96
N ALA A 279 -19.85 -33.42 -0.03
CA ALA A 279 -20.18 -34.14 1.19
C ALA A 279 -21.16 -33.32 2.03
N ARG A 280 -22.32 -33.90 2.36
CA ARG A 280 -23.38 -33.28 3.16
C ARG A 280 -23.72 -34.16 4.34
N SER A 281 -24.06 -33.53 5.45
CA SER A 281 -24.53 -34.24 6.62
C SER A 281 -26.01 -34.59 6.48
N GLU A 282 -26.36 -35.83 6.85
CA GLU A 282 -27.75 -36.25 7.00
C GLU A 282 -28.43 -35.59 8.22
N PHE A 283 -27.63 -35.18 9.21
CA PHE A 283 -28.09 -34.51 10.42
C PHE A 283 -27.61 -33.05 10.39
N PRO A 284 -28.48 -32.08 10.05
CA PRO A 284 -28.07 -30.70 10.01
C PRO A 284 -27.59 -30.21 11.39
N PHE A 285 -26.59 -29.35 11.38
CA PHE A 285 -26.12 -28.65 12.56
C PHE A 285 -26.81 -27.31 12.67
N GLU A 286 -27.56 -27.10 13.75
CA GLU A 286 -28.28 -25.84 13.99
C GLU A 286 -27.33 -24.81 14.62
N PHE A 287 -27.21 -23.65 13.99
CA PHE A 287 -26.46 -22.50 14.50
C PHE A 287 -27.18 -21.22 14.11
N GLU A 288 -27.43 -20.31 15.07
CA GLU A 288 -28.14 -19.05 14.83
C GLU A 288 -29.48 -19.20 14.10
N GLY A 289 -30.26 -20.23 14.47
CA GLY A 289 -31.55 -20.54 13.85
C GLY A 289 -31.45 -21.00 12.40
N ARG A 290 -30.24 -21.34 11.93
CA ARG A 290 -29.97 -21.85 10.59
C ARG A 290 -29.40 -23.26 10.66
N ASN A 291 -29.90 -24.10 9.76
CA ASN A 291 -29.38 -25.44 9.56
C ASN A 291 -28.21 -25.42 8.58
N HIS A 292 -27.13 -26.09 8.98
CA HIS A 292 -25.91 -26.27 8.21
C HIS A 292 -25.68 -27.76 7.91
N VAL A 293 -25.50 -28.08 6.64
CA VAL A 293 -25.25 -29.46 6.18
C VAL A 293 -23.81 -29.65 5.69
N THR A 294 -23.01 -28.59 5.62
CA THR A 294 -21.58 -28.66 5.25
C THR A 294 -20.73 -27.82 6.21
N PRO A 295 -19.47 -28.24 6.51
CA PRO A 295 -18.56 -27.47 7.35
C PRO A 295 -18.30 -26.05 6.85
N ARG A 296 -18.25 -25.89 5.52
CA ARG A 296 -18.05 -24.61 4.84
C ARG A 296 -19.15 -23.60 5.18
N THR A 297 -20.41 -24.00 5.11
CA THR A 297 -21.51 -23.10 5.47
C THR A 297 -21.49 -22.72 6.94
N LEU A 298 -21.17 -23.66 7.83
CA LEU A 298 -21.06 -23.41 9.26
C LEU A 298 -19.89 -22.46 9.58
N ALA A 299 -18.70 -22.72 9.03
CA ALA A 299 -17.51 -21.90 9.25
C ALA A 299 -17.72 -20.43 8.87
N ARG A 300 -18.41 -20.19 7.75
CA ARG A 300 -18.76 -18.84 7.31
C ARG A 300 -19.67 -18.12 8.31
N ASP A 301 -20.70 -18.80 8.82
CA ASP A 301 -21.65 -18.19 9.75
C ASP A 301 -21.04 -18.03 11.15
N MET A 302 -20.18 -18.95 11.60
CA MET A 302 -19.39 -18.82 12.85
C MET A 302 -18.50 -17.56 12.82
N ALA A 303 -17.80 -17.32 11.70
CA ALA A 303 -16.94 -16.15 11.56
C ALA A 303 -17.72 -14.81 11.54
N ARG A 304 -19.00 -14.84 11.16
CA ARG A 304 -19.88 -13.66 11.18
C ARG A 304 -20.51 -13.40 12.54
N HIS A 305 -20.91 -14.46 13.25
CA HIS A 305 -21.50 -14.39 14.60
C HIS A 305 -20.44 -14.78 15.64
N ARG A 306 -19.37 -13.98 15.74
CA ARG A 306 -18.13 -14.34 16.44
C ARG A 306 -18.34 -14.83 17.86
N GLU A 307 -19.13 -14.13 18.67
CA GLU A 307 -19.37 -14.48 20.08
C GLU A 307 -19.93 -15.91 20.21
N LYS A 308 -20.96 -16.24 19.43
CA LYS A 308 -21.56 -17.57 19.42
C LYS A 308 -20.71 -18.61 18.68
N GLY A 309 -19.93 -18.17 17.70
CA GLY A 309 -18.89 -18.98 17.05
C GLY A 309 -17.85 -19.46 18.07
N ILE A 310 -17.43 -18.59 18.99
CA ILE A 310 -16.49 -18.88 20.08
C ILE A 310 -17.09 -19.85 21.10
N GLU A 311 -18.39 -19.75 21.38
CA GLU A 311 -19.09 -20.71 22.24
C GLU A 311 -19.12 -22.10 21.59
N ILE A 312 -19.58 -22.19 20.34
CA ILE A 312 -19.83 -23.48 19.69
C ILE A 312 -18.55 -24.19 19.25
N MET A 313 -17.47 -23.46 18.98
CA MET A 313 -16.19 -24.08 18.64
C MET A 313 -15.59 -24.89 19.80
N LYS A 314 -16.01 -24.61 21.04
CA LYS A 314 -15.61 -25.32 22.26
C LYS A 314 -16.58 -26.45 22.63
N ASP A 315 -17.70 -26.57 21.91
CA ASP A 315 -18.71 -27.59 22.17
C ASP A 315 -18.34 -28.93 21.51
N GLU A 316 -18.46 -30.02 22.28
CA GLU A 316 -18.29 -31.40 21.81
C GLU A 316 -19.29 -31.79 20.71
N ALA A 317 -20.42 -31.08 20.62
CA ALA A 317 -21.41 -31.25 19.56
C ALA A 317 -20.81 -31.03 18.17
N LEU A 318 -19.91 -30.04 18.00
CA LEU A 318 -19.24 -29.77 16.74
C LEU A 318 -18.36 -30.97 16.31
N LEU A 319 -17.56 -31.50 17.24
CA LEU A 319 -16.69 -32.65 16.97
C LEU A 319 -17.49 -33.91 16.67
N THR A 320 -18.59 -34.11 17.40
CA THR A 320 -19.51 -35.23 17.18
C THR A 320 -20.16 -35.13 15.80
N TRP A 321 -20.59 -33.93 15.39
CA TRP A 321 -21.17 -33.69 14.08
C TRP A 321 -20.19 -33.94 12.94
N LEU A 322 -18.94 -33.48 13.06
CA LEU A 322 -17.89 -33.75 12.07
C LEU A 322 -17.61 -35.25 11.91
N ARG A 323 -17.57 -36.02 13.02
CA ARG A 323 -17.30 -37.46 12.98
C ARG A 323 -18.49 -38.29 12.50
N ARG A 324 -19.67 -38.07 13.08
CA ARG A 324 -20.84 -38.93 12.84
C ARG A 324 -21.71 -38.42 11.71
N GLY A 325 -21.81 -37.11 11.55
CA GLY A 325 -22.65 -36.48 10.55
C GLY A 325 -21.99 -36.41 9.18
N LEU A 326 -20.66 -36.34 9.09
CA LEU A 326 -19.93 -36.10 7.83
C LEU A 326 -18.81 -37.10 7.55
N ASP A 327 -18.54 -38.04 8.46
CA ASP A 327 -17.42 -38.99 8.38
C ASP A 327 -16.04 -38.30 8.20
N GLN A 328 -15.84 -37.15 8.86
CA GLN A 328 -14.64 -36.32 8.77
C GLN A 328 -13.84 -36.34 10.08
N ALA A 329 -13.42 -37.53 10.51
CA ALA A 329 -12.65 -37.71 11.74
C ALA A 329 -11.37 -36.85 11.79
N ALA A 330 -10.60 -36.79 10.69
CA ALA A 330 -9.38 -35.99 10.61
C ALA A 330 -9.63 -34.48 10.84
N ARG A 331 -10.76 -33.95 10.35
CA ARG A 331 -11.14 -32.55 10.58
C ARG A 331 -11.52 -32.31 12.04
N ALA A 332 -12.24 -33.24 12.66
CA ALA A 332 -12.55 -33.19 14.09
C ALA A 332 -11.27 -33.27 14.95
N ASP A 333 -10.31 -34.13 14.60
CA ASP A 333 -9.00 -34.22 15.26
C ASP A 333 -8.22 -32.92 15.12
N GLY A 334 -8.25 -32.27 13.96
CA GLY A 334 -7.65 -30.95 13.73
C GLY A 334 -8.24 -29.86 14.63
N VAL A 335 -9.58 -29.82 14.77
CA VAL A 335 -10.25 -28.88 15.68
C VAL A 335 -9.87 -29.15 17.13
N ARG A 336 -9.87 -30.41 17.58
CA ARG A 336 -9.42 -30.79 18.93
C ARG A 336 -7.98 -30.35 19.19
N ALA A 337 -7.07 -30.65 18.27
CA ALA A 337 -5.66 -30.28 18.41
C ALA A 337 -5.46 -28.76 18.50
N ALA A 338 -6.28 -27.98 17.78
CA ALA A 338 -6.27 -26.52 17.89
C ALA A 338 -6.71 -26.03 19.28
N LEU A 339 -7.77 -26.63 19.84
CA LEU A 339 -8.26 -26.33 21.19
C LEU A 339 -7.24 -26.69 22.28
N ASP A 340 -6.65 -27.88 22.19
CA ASP A 340 -5.66 -28.36 23.15
C ASP A 340 -4.39 -27.50 23.13
N LEU A 341 -3.93 -27.11 21.94
CA LEU A 341 -2.78 -26.20 21.80
C LEU A 341 -3.09 -24.81 22.37
N ALA A 342 -4.27 -24.25 22.09
CA ALA A 342 -4.67 -22.95 22.65
C ALA A 342 -4.69 -22.97 24.19
N ALA A 343 -5.08 -24.09 24.80
CA ALA A 343 -5.08 -24.25 26.25
C ALA A 343 -3.68 -24.22 26.89
N LEU A 344 -2.63 -24.53 26.12
CA LEU A 344 -1.21 -24.45 26.52
C LEU A 344 -0.61 -23.05 26.34
N HIS A 345 -1.17 -22.22 25.46
CA HIS A 345 -0.64 -20.90 25.06
C HIS A 345 -1.55 -19.74 25.52
N ARG A 346 -2.11 -19.81 26.74
CA ARG A 346 -3.15 -18.86 27.22
C ARG A 346 -2.71 -17.39 27.27
N ASP A 347 -1.43 -17.15 27.50
CA ASP A 347 -0.86 -15.80 27.61
C ASP A 347 -0.32 -15.28 26.26
N GLU A 348 -0.45 -16.07 25.20
CA GLU A 348 0.01 -15.73 23.85
C GLU A 348 -1.19 -15.49 22.91
N PRO A 349 -0.99 -14.79 21.77
CA PRO A 349 -2.05 -14.58 20.78
C PRO A 349 -2.76 -15.87 20.34
N GLN A 350 -2.01 -16.98 20.29
CA GLN A 350 -2.48 -18.31 19.90
C GLN A 350 -3.54 -18.89 20.86
N GLY A 351 -3.57 -18.44 22.11
CA GLY A 351 -4.58 -18.81 23.10
C GLY A 351 -5.84 -17.95 23.07
N THR A 352 -5.87 -16.88 22.26
CA THR A 352 -7.04 -15.98 22.19
C THR A 352 -8.19 -16.62 21.42
N ASP A 353 -9.43 -16.34 21.85
CA ASP A 353 -10.63 -16.89 21.24
C ASP A 353 -10.79 -16.47 19.76
N GLU A 354 -10.38 -15.25 19.41
CA GLU A 354 -10.42 -14.75 18.02
C GLU A 354 -9.42 -15.46 17.11
N TYR A 355 -8.20 -15.73 17.61
CA TYR A 355 -7.20 -16.52 16.87
C TYR A 355 -7.70 -17.94 16.64
N LEU A 356 -8.25 -18.55 17.69
CA LEU A 356 -8.77 -19.91 17.65
C LEU A 356 -9.98 -20.02 16.72
N LEU A 357 -10.91 -19.07 16.76
CA LEU A 357 -12.04 -19.01 15.83
C LEU A 357 -11.56 -18.96 14.37
N ALA A 358 -10.61 -18.08 14.06
CA ALA A 358 -10.03 -17.98 12.71
C ALA A 358 -9.40 -19.31 12.27
N LYS A 359 -8.59 -19.94 13.13
CA LYS A 359 -7.96 -21.24 12.87
C LYS A 359 -8.97 -22.35 12.66
N ILE A 360 -10.00 -22.44 13.51
CA ILE A 360 -11.05 -23.45 13.38
C ILE A 360 -11.84 -23.25 12.09
N CYS A 361 -12.21 -22.02 11.74
CA CYS A 361 -12.86 -21.75 10.45
C CYS A 361 -12.01 -22.19 9.25
N MET A 362 -10.69 -22.00 9.29
CA MET A 362 -9.78 -22.49 8.25
C MET A 362 -9.66 -24.03 8.22
N ILE A 363 -9.73 -24.71 9.37
CA ILE A 363 -9.77 -26.18 9.42
C ILE A 363 -11.09 -26.72 8.82
N LEU A 364 -12.21 -26.06 9.12
CA LEU A 364 -13.53 -26.42 8.62
C LEU A 364 -13.64 -26.17 7.10
N ASP A 365 -13.05 -25.10 6.58
CA ASP A 365 -13.02 -24.78 5.16
C ASP A 365 -11.63 -24.26 4.71
N PRO A 366 -10.70 -25.16 4.35
CA PRO A 366 -9.33 -24.79 3.99
C PRO A 366 -9.22 -23.87 2.78
N GLN A 367 -10.17 -23.97 1.83
CA GLN A 367 -10.19 -23.14 0.62
C GLN A 367 -10.85 -21.77 0.84
N SER A 368 -11.37 -21.50 2.04
CA SER A 368 -12.02 -20.23 2.32
C SER A 368 -11.03 -19.08 2.46
N PRO A 369 -11.45 -17.83 2.24
CA PRO A 369 -10.64 -16.67 2.60
C PRO A 369 -10.35 -16.70 4.10
N ILE A 370 -9.21 -16.12 4.47
CA ILE A 370 -8.85 -15.86 5.85
C ILE A 370 -9.89 -14.91 6.44
N ARG A 371 -10.31 -15.18 7.68
CA ARG A 371 -11.28 -14.36 8.43
C ARG A 371 -10.77 -14.14 9.85
N TYR A 372 -10.59 -12.89 10.24
CA TYR A 372 -10.12 -12.53 11.56
C TYR A 372 -10.79 -11.23 12.01
N LYS A 373 -11.52 -11.23 13.14
CA LYS A 373 -12.25 -10.05 13.67
C LYS A 373 -13.10 -9.28 12.64
N GLY A 374 -13.71 -9.99 11.69
CA GLY A 374 -14.52 -9.40 10.62
C GLY A 374 -13.75 -8.94 9.37
N PHE A 375 -12.42 -8.95 9.41
CA PHE A 375 -11.56 -8.74 8.25
C PHE A 375 -11.44 -10.04 7.44
N SER A 376 -11.90 -10.02 6.19
CA SER A 376 -11.94 -11.23 5.34
C SER A 376 -11.26 -11.02 3.99
N PHE A 377 -10.24 -11.82 3.70
CA PHE A 377 -9.41 -11.67 2.51
C PHE A 377 -8.82 -13.00 2.06
N MET A 378 -8.58 -13.14 0.75
CA MET A 378 -7.73 -14.17 0.19
C MET A 378 -6.26 -13.79 0.39
N PRO A 379 -5.33 -14.75 0.56
CA PRO A 379 -3.92 -14.44 0.82
C PRO A 379 -3.26 -13.50 -0.20
N ASP A 380 -3.62 -13.59 -1.47
CA ASP A 380 -3.18 -12.70 -2.56
C ASP A 380 -4.01 -11.39 -2.68
N GLY A 381 -4.91 -11.15 -1.73
CA GLY A 381 -5.76 -9.96 -1.62
C GLY A 381 -5.55 -9.15 -0.36
N PHE A 382 -4.56 -9.49 0.46
CA PHE A 382 -4.29 -8.79 1.72
C PHE A 382 -3.92 -7.32 1.50
N GLY A 383 -3.14 -7.00 0.47
CA GLY A 383 -2.69 -5.63 0.21
C GLY A 383 -3.84 -4.64 0.00
N PRO A 384 -4.68 -4.84 -1.02
CA PRO A 384 -5.84 -3.98 -1.23
C PRO A 384 -6.86 -4.06 -0.08
N ALA A 385 -6.98 -5.19 0.63
CA ALA A 385 -7.82 -5.29 1.81
C ALA A 385 -7.34 -4.37 2.93
N MET A 386 -6.03 -4.38 3.23
CA MET A 386 -5.41 -3.48 4.21
C MET A 386 -5.56 -2.03 3.78
N GLY A 387 -5.33 -1.71 2.50
CA GLY A 387 -5.53 -0.36 1.97
C GLY A 387 -6.96 0.13 2.17
N VAL A 388 -7.96 -0.69 1.88
CA VAL A 388 -9.38 -0.34 2.08
C VAL A 388 -9.71 -0.19 3.57
N GLU A 389 -9.25 -1.08 4.44
CA GLU A 389 -9.51 -1.05 5.88
C GLU A 389 -8.93 0.22 6.52
N VAL A 390 -7.67 0.52 6.21
CA VAL A 390 -6.97 1.70 6.72
C VAL A 390 -7.59 2.99 6.20
N LEU A 391 -7.83 3.09 4.88
CA LEU A 391 -8.21 4.36 4.25
C LEU A 391 -9.69 4.69 4.38
N ARG A 392 -10.57 3.68 4.39
CA ARG A 392 -12.02 3.91 4.46
C ARG A 392 -12.60 3.71 5.85
N ARG A 393 -12.03 2.83 6.67
CA ARG A 393 -12.55 2.52 8.01
C ARG A 393 -11.66 3.08 9.13
N GLY A 394 -10.42 3.47 8.83
CA GLY A 394 -9.48 3.97 9.83
C GLY A 394 -8.99 2.90 10.80
N ASP A 395 -9.19 1.62 10.48
CA ASP A 395 -8.76 0.49 11.32
C ASP A 395 -7.43 -0.08 10.81
N VAL A 396 -6.37 0.22 11.56
CA VAL A 396 -5.02 -0.31 11.35
C VAL A 396 -4.78 -1.55 12.22
N GLN A 397 -5.53 -1.71 13.31
CA GLN A 397 -5.26 -2.72 14.33
C GLN A 397 -5.47 -4.12 13.77
N VAL A 398 -6.61 -4.39 13.14
CA VAL A 398 -6.92 -5.75 12.68
C VAL A 398 -5.93 -6.25 11.60
N PRO A 399 -5.59 -5.48 10.54
CA PRO A 399 -4.56 -5.91 9.58
C PRO A 399 -3.17 -6.12 10.19
N THR A 400 -2.77 -5.30 11.18
CA THR A 400 -1.46 -5.46 11.84
C THR A 400 -1.41 -6.70 12.73
N GLU A 401 -2.49 -7.01 13.47
CA GLU A 401 -2.60 -8.25 14.24
C GLU A 401 -2.51 -9.49 13.34
N VAL A 402 -3.15 -9.47 12.16
CA VAL A 402 -3.06 -10.56 11.17
C VAL A 402 -1.61 -10.85 10.79
N LEU A 403 -0.79 -9.82 10.58
CA LEU A 403 0.64 -9.95 10.27
C LEU A 403 1.44 -10.40 11.49
N SER A 404 1.25 -9.77 12.65
CA SER A 404 1.98 -10.08 13.88
C SER A 404 1.76 -11.53 14.33
N TYR A 405 0.52 -12.01 14.24
CA TYR A 405 0.11 -13.35 14.67
C TYR A 405 0.27 -14.41 13.57
N GLU A 406 0.80 -14.04 12.40
CA GLU A 406 1.06 -14.94 11.27
C GLU A 406 -0.17 -15.76 10.86
N ILE A 407 -1.37 -15.15 10.91
CA ILE A 407 -2.63 -15.81 10.53
C ILE A 407 -2.54 -16.42 9.12
N PRO A 408 -1.94 -15.76 8.10
CA PRO A 408 -1.77 -16.35 6.77
C PRO A 408 -0.94 -17.64 6.76
N ALA A 409 0.05 -17.79 7.64
CA ALA A 409 0.86 -19.00 7.71
C ALA A 409 0.01 -20.24 8.08
N ILE A 410 -1.02 -20.05 8.91
CA ILE A 410 -1.99 -21.10 9.26
C ILE A 410 -2.76 -21.54 8.01
N TRP A 411 -3.22 -20.58 7.21
CA TRP A 411 -3.95 -20.86 5.97
C TRP A 411 -3.12 -21.69 5.01
N TYR A 412 -1.85 -21.33 4.79
CA TYR A 412 -0.94 -22.08 3.93
C TYR A 412 -0.65 -23.49 4.46
N ALA A 413 -0.49 -23.64 5.77
CA ALA A 413 -0.24 -24.95 6.38
C ALA A 413 -1.42 -25.93 6.24
N LEU A 414 -2.63 -25.42 6.02
CA LEU A 414 -3.86 -26.21 5.84
C LEU A 414 -4.16 -26.53 4.37
N GLN A 415 -3.40 -25.99 3.41
CA GLN A 415 -3.61 -26.29 1.99
C GLN A 415 -3.12 -27.71 1.66
N THR A 416 -3.94 -28.46 0.94
CA THR A 416 -3.62 -29.82 0.49
C THR A 416 -2.76 -29.84 -0.77
N THR A 417 -2.80 -28.76 -1.56
CA THR A 417 -2.05 -28.61 -2.80
C THR A 417 -1.19 -27.35 -2.73
N VAL A 418 0.09 -27.50 -3.05
CA VAL A 418 0.99 -26.34 -3.21
C VAL A 418 0.77 -25.78 -4.60
N PHE A 419 0.32 -24.53 -4.67
CA PHE A 419 0.14 -23.81 -5.92
C PHE A 419 1.32 -22.88 -6.22
N THR A 420 1.45 -22.47 -7.49
CA THR A 420 2.51 -21.59 -7.95
C THR A 420 2.44 -20.23 -7.24
N GLY A 421 3.58 -19.73 -6.76
CA GLY A 421 3.67 -18.45 -6.05
C GLY A 421 3.39 -18.51 -4.54
N ALA A 422 2.92 -19.63 -3.97
CA ALA A 422 2.63 -19.74 -2.54
C ALA A 422 3.85 -19.46 -1.64
N SER A 423 5.05 -19.88 -2.05
CA SER A 423 6.30 -19.62 -1.31
C SER A 423 6.71 -18.15 -1.38
N VAL A 424 6.45 -17.47 -2.50
CA VAL A 424 6.72 -16.04 -2.69
C VAL A 424 5.80 -15.24 -1.76
N GLN A 425 4.51 -15.52 -1.76
CA GLN A 425 3.54 -14.85 -0.89
C GLN A 425 3.84 -15.07 0.59
N GLN A 426 4.21 -16.28 1.01
CA GLN A 426 4.65 -16.52 2.40
C GLN A 426 5.88 -15.70 2.80
N ARG A 427 6.85 -15.55 1.89
CA ARG A 427 8.03 -14.70 2.11
C ARG A 427 7.64 -13.23 2.22
N GLU A 428 6.72 -12.75 1.39
CA GLU A 428 6.20 -11.38 1.47
C GLU A 428 5.55 -11.12 2.84
N TYR A 429 4.73 -12.05 3.36
CA TYR A 429 4.16 -11.93 4.70
C TYR A 429 5.22 -11.85 5.81
N LEU A 430 6.28 -12.66 5.73
CA LEU A 430 7.39 -12.61 6.68
C LEU A 430 8.15 -11.28 6.60
N GLN A 431 8.37 -10.75 5.39
CA GLN A 431 8.96 -9.43 5.18
C GLN A 431 8.10 -8.33 5.80
N MET A 432 6.77 -8.38 5.60
CA MET A 432 5.83 -7.43 6.20
C MET A 432 5.87 -7.49 7.73
N LYS A 433 5.90 -8.69 8.32
CA LYS A 433 6.08 -8.84 9.76
C LYS A 433 7.41 -8.24 10.23
N GLY A 434 8.49 -8.42 9.45
CA GLY A 434 9.79 -7.79 9.70
C GLY A 434 9.71 -6.26 9.76
N PHE A 435 9.04 -5.63 8.79
CA PHE A 435 8.82 -4.19 8.78
C PHE A 435 7.94 -3.70 9.93
N LEU A 436 6.89 -4.45 10.28
CA LEU A 436 5.98 -4.11 11.37
C LEU A 436 6.66 -4.10 12.75
N ASN A 437 7.66 -4.95 12.96
CA ASN A 437 8.38 -5.05 14.24
C ASN A 437 9.32 -3.87 14.51
N ILE A 438 9.67 -3.09 13.49
CA ILE A 438 10.55 -1.91 13.61
C ILE A 438 9.67 -0.66 13.75
N ARG A 439 9.87 0.10 14.83
CA ARG A 439 9.06 1.31 15.13
C ARG A 439 9.63 2.60 14.53
N ASP A 440 10.80 2.52 13.93
CA ASP A 440 11.48 3.68 13.34
C ASP A 440 10.69 4.22 12.13
N PRO A 441 10.81 5.51 11.78
CA PRO A 441 10.27 6.03 10.52
C PRO A 441 10.84 5.27 9.32
N GLY A 442 10.01 5.04 8.29
CA GLY A 442 10.36 4.18 7.16
C GLY A 442 9.97 2.70 7.33
N TYR A 443 9.51 2.34 8.53
CA TYR A 443 9.00 1.02 8.90
C TYR A 443 7.59 1.13 9.53
N GLY A 444 7.10 0.03 10.11
CA GLY A 444 5.77 -0.05 10.69
C GLY A 444 4.71 -0.41 9.66
N TRP A 445 3.44 -0.21 10.03
CA TRP A 445 2.31 -0.55 9.19
C TRP A 445 2.23 0.35 7.95
N GLU A 446 2.76 1.56 8.01
CA GLU A 446 2.85 2.49 6.88
C GLU A 446 3.77 1.91 5.79
N ARG A 447 4.90 1.30 6.18
CA ARG A 447 5.79 0.63 5.23
C ARG A 447 5.11 -0.59 4.62
N CYS A 448 4.44 -1.39 5.43
CA CYS A 448 3.69 -2.54 4.92
C CYS A 448 2.64 -2.10 3.91
N LEU A 449 1.88 -1.04 4.21
CA LEU A 449 0.82 -0.50 3.36
C LEU A 449 1.32 -0.20 1.95
N TYR A 450 2.45 0.51 1.82
CA TYR A 450 3.01 0.88 0.52
C TYR A 450 3.68 -0.29 -0.20
N GLU A 451 4.36 -1.19 0.53
CA GLU A 451 5.01 -2.35 -0.11
C GLU A 451 4.00 -3.24 -0.84
N ILE A 452 2.86 -3.51 -0.20
CA ILE A 452 1.82 -4.41 -0.74
C ILE A 452 0.77 -3.67 -1.58
N ASN A 453 0.88 -2.33 -1.69
CA ASN A 453 0.05 -1.51 -2.56
C ASN A 453 0.94 -0.49 -3.30
N PRO A 454 1.75 -0.92 -4.27
CA PRO A 454 2.71 -0.04 -4.96
C PRO A 454 2.03 1.11 -5.71
N THR A 455 0.74 1.00 -6.00
CA THR A 455 -0.04 2.02 -6.72
C THR A 455 -0.80 2.98 -5.79
N LEU A 456 -0.65 2.81 -4.47
CA LEU A 456 -1.31 3.64 -3.50
C LEU A 456 -0.59 4.99 -3.37
N PRO A 457 -1.30 6.13 -3.49
CA PRO A 457 -0.67 7.43 -3.33
C PRO A 457 -0.18 7.62 -1.89
N CYS A 458 0.82 8.48 -1.70
CA CYS A 458 1.29 8.86 -0.38
C CYS A 458 0.14 9.42 0.47
N GLN A 459 -0.03 8.88 1.68
CA GLN A 459 -1.11 9.21 2.61
C GLN A 459 -0.70 10.25 3.66
N SER A 460 0.44 10.92 3.45
CA SER A 460 0.86 11.99 4.35
C SER A 460 -0.14 13.14 4.34
N GLY A 461 -0.42 13.69 5.52
CA GLY A 461 -1.27 14.89 5.64
C GLY A 461 -0.73 16.09 4.86
N HIS A 462 0.55 16.09 4.49
CA HIS A 462 1.18 17.15 3.71
C HIS A 462 0.83 17.13 2.22
N ASN A 463 0.59 15.96 1.64
CA ASN A 463 0.49 15.79 0.17
C ASN A 463 -0.58 14.79 -0.29
N VAL A 464 -1.44 14.27 0.59
CA VAL A 464 -2.51 13.32 0.21
C VAL A 464 -3.40 13.86 -0.92
N LYS A 465 -3.65 15.17 -0.96
CA LYS A 465 -4.43 15.84 -2.01
C LYS A 465 -3.69 15.98 -3.34
N ASP A 466 -2.37 15.83 -3.33
CA ASP A 466 -1.54 15.91 -4.53
C ASP A 466 -1.44 14.55 -5.26
N TYR A 467 -1.98 13.46 -4.67
CA TYR A 467 -2.07 12.11 -5.25
C TYR A 467 -0.70 11.60 -5.76
N VAL A 468 0.32 11.63 -4.89
CA VAL A 468 1.70 11.24 -5.23
C VAL A 468 1.82 9.72 -5.30
N ILE A 469 1.96 9.14 -6.50
CA ILE A 469 2.17 7.68 -6.69
C ILE A 469 3.63 7.33 -7.03
N ASP A 470 4.37 8.25 -7.65
CA ASP A 470 5.77 8.05 -8.05
C ASP A 470 6.74 8.81 -7.15
N ILE A 471 7.91 8.21 -6.88
CA ILE A 471 8.92 8.79 -5.98
C ILE A 471 9.46 10.13 -6.50
N GLU A 472 9.55 10.31 -7.82
CA GLU A 472 9.99 11.53 -8.49
C GLU A 472 9.07 12.72 -8.22
N THR A 473 7.79 12.45 -7.95
CA THR A 473 6.77 13.48 -7.71
C THR A 473 6.63 13.86 -6.24
N LEU A 474 7.26 13.12 -5.33
CA LEU A 474 7.15 13.33 -3.88
C LEU A 474 7.75 14.68 -3.44
N LEU A 475 9.03 14.93 -3.76
CA LEU A 475 9.68 16.17 -3.31
C LEU A 475 9.08 17.42 -3.96
N PRO A 476 8.71 17.43 -5.26
CA PRO A 476 7.95 18.53 -5.85
C PRO A 476 6.60 18.78 -5.15
N ALA A 477 5.89 17.72 -4.73
CA ALA A 477 4.64 17.87 -3.99
C ALA A 477 4.87 18.48 -2.59
N LEU A 478 5.91 18.04 -1.86
CA LEU A 478 6.30 18.62 -0.57
C LEU A 478 6.75 20.08 -0.69
N ASP A 479 7.45 20.43 -1.78
CA ASP A 479 7.83 21.79 -2.11
C ASP A 479 6.61 22.71 -2.27
N ALA A 480 5.61 22.25 -3.02
CA ALA A 480 4.34 22.96 -3.16
C ALA A 480 3.52 22.97 -1.85
N ALA A 481 3.63 21.93 -1.02
CA ALA A 481 2.97 21.84 0.28
C ALA A 481 3.52 22.87 1.29
N ALA A 482 4.77 23.31 1.18
CA ALA A 482 5.37 24.30 2.08
C ALA A 482 4.57 25.61 2.16
N ASN A 483 3.81 25.97 1.13
CA ASN A 483 2.94 27.16 1.11
C ASN A 483 1.56 26.92 1.75
N ARG A 484 1.22 25.68 2.10
CA ARG A 484 -0.11 25.23 2.53
C ARG A 484 -0.13 24.68 3.96
N VAL A 485 1.01 24.26 4.49
CA VAL A 485 1.13 23.60 5.80
C VAL A 485 1.87 24.45 6.84
N ASP A 486 1.80 24.06 8.13
CA ASP A 486 2.62 24.65 9.19
C ASP A 486 4.07 24.18 9.05
N THR A 487 4.95 25.08 8.58
CA THR A 487 6.37 24.80 8.34
C THR A 487 7.18 24.58 9.63
N LYS A 488 6.56 24.66 10.82
CA LYS A 488 7.19 24.23 12.07
C LYS A 488 7.19 22.71 12.24
N GLN A 489 6.28 22.00 11.56
CA GLN A 489 6.27 20.54 11.54
C GLN A 489 7.36 20.03 10.60
N THR A 490 7.84 18.81 10.82
CA THR A 490 8.79 18.17 9.91
C THR A 490 8.09 17.85 8.57
N PRO A 491 8.73 18.10 7.41
CA PRO A 491 8.21 17.64 6.11
C PRO A 491 8.23 16.13 5.94
N MET A 492 8.91 15.40 6.84
CA MET A 492 9.00 13.95 6.81
C MET A 492 8.27 13.35 8.01
N ASP A 493 6.99 13.06 7.81
CA ASP A 493 6.19 12.23 8.71
C ASP A 493 6.43 10.73 8.45
N ARG A 494 5.73 9.86 9.20
CA ARG A 494 5.85 8.41 9.06
C ARG A 494 5.43 7.90 7.67
N HIS A 495 4.43 8.54 7.06
CA HIS A 495 3.96 8.17 5.72
C HIS A 495 4.95 8.57 4.63
N VAL A 496 5.55 9.76 4.71
CA VAL A 496 6.61 10.19 3.78
C VAL A 496 7.80 9.26 3.89
N ALA A 497 8.29 8.99 5.10
CA ALA A 497 9.44 8.11 5.31
C ALA A 497 9.16 6.68 4.78
N ALA A 498 7.98 6.12 5.09
CA ALA A 498 7.58 4.79 4.61
C ALA A 498 7.37 4.73 3.09
N PHE A 499 6.82 5.79 2.49
CA PHE A 499 6.61 5.87 1.05
C PHE A 499 7.94 5.94 0.30
N ILE A 500 8.90 6.75 0.77
CA ILE A 500 10.27 6.77 0.25
C ILE A 500 10.86 5.37 0.34
N ALA A 501 10.76 4.76 1.52
CA ALA A 501 11.39 3.48 1.74
C ALA A 501 10.82 2.38 0.83
N ALA A 502 9.52 2.39 0.53
CA ALA A 502 8.86 1.43 -0.35
C ALA A 502 9.12 1.67 -1.86
N ASN A 503 9.33 2.91 -2.28
CA ASN A 503 9.38 3.28 -3.70
C ASN A 503 10.76 3.76 -4.19
N PHE A 504 11.78 3.77 -3.33
CA PHE A 504 13.12 4.21 -3.67
C PHE A 504 14.12 3.06 -3.55
N ASP A 505 14.57 2.56 -4.71
CA ASP A 505 15.45 1.38 -4.83
C ASP A 505 16.93 1.72 -4.56
N GLU A 506 17.20 2.29 -3.38
CA GLU A 506 18.54 2.62 -2.90
C GLU A 506 18.68 2.28 -1.42
N ASP A 507 19.92 2.07 -0.95
CA ASP A 507 20.16 1.81 0.47
C ASP A 507 19.99 3.09 1.30
N ILE A 508 18.82 3.25 1.90
CA ILE A 508 18.49 4.38 2.77
C ILE A 508 18.50 4.05 4.27
N HIS A 509 18.87 2.83 4.66
CA HIS A 509 18.89 2.41 6.07
C HIS A 509 19.72 3.35 6.96
N PRO A 510 20.91 3.83 6.56
CA PRO A 510 21.69 4.76 7.37
C PRO A 510 20.93 6.08 7.63
N HIS A 511 20.23 6.58 6.62
CA HIS A 511 19.46 7.82 6.71
C HIS A 511 18.22 7.67 7.60
N LEU A 512 17.48 6.57 7.47
CA LEU A 512 16.33 6.27 8.31
C LEU A 512 16.74 6.07 9.77
N LYS A 513 17.87 5.41 10.02
CA LYS A 513 18.42 5.24 11.38
C LYS A 513 18.80 6.58 12.01
N ALA A 514 19.41 7.49 11.24
CA ALA A 514 19.72 8.83 11.72
C ALA A 514 18.45 9.64 12.00
N LEU A 515 17.43 9.54 11.12
CA LEU A 515 16.13 10.16 11.28
C LEU A 515 15.40 9.68 12.55
N ALA A 516 15.52 8.39 12.88
CA ALA A 516 14.91 7.77 14.06
C ALA A 516 15.60 8.14 15.38
N ALA A 517 16.75 8.81 15.35
CA ALA A 517 17.50 9.15 16.54
C ALA A 517 16.66 10.03 17.51
N PRO A 518 16.72 9.78 18.83
CA PRO A 518 15.95 10.55 19.81
C PRO A 518 16.47 11.98 19.99
N THR A 519 17.71 12.24 19.55
CA THR A 519 18.36 13.56 19.58
C THR A 519 17.87 14.40 18.39
N PRO A 520 17.22 15.56 18.62
CA PRO A 520 16.71 16.41 17.55
C PRO A 520 17.78 16.80 16.52
N GLU A 521 19.03 16.92 16.94
CA GLU A 521 20.16 17.27 16.08
C GLU A 521 20.45 16.19 15.05
N THR A 522 20.55 14.93 15.51
CA THR A 522 20.81 13.77 14.65
C THR A 522 19.61 13.47 13.77
N SER A 523 18.39 13.57 14.31
CA SER A 523 17.16 13.38 13.54
C SER A 523 17.01 14.42 12.42
N THR A 524 17.30 15.69 12.71
CA THR A 524 17.26 16.78 11.70
C THR A 524 18.30 16.58 10.60
N ILE A 525 19.53 16.18 10.95
CA ILE A 525 20.57 15.85 9.96
C ILE A 525 20.17 14.62 9.14
N GLY A 526 19.63 13.59 9.78
CA GLY A 526 19.09 12.40 9.12
C GLY A 526 18.00 12.75 8.10
N MET A 527 17.07 13.62 8.48
CA MET A 527 16.02 14.14 7.60
C MET A 527 16.61 14.86 6.39
N LEU A 528 17.47 15.85 6.60
CA LEU A 528 18.09 16.61 5.52
C LEU A 528 18.93 15.68 4.61
N SER A 529 19.66 14.73 5.19
CA SER A 529 20.49 13.78 4.43
C SER A 529 19.65 12.93 3.47
N LEU A 530 18.50 12.42 3.92
CA LEU A 530 17.61 11.62 3.08
C LEU A 530 17.02 12.46 1.95
N LEU A 531 16.47 13.64 2.27
CA LEU A 531 15.87 14.52 1.28
C LEU A 531 16.90 15.02 0.24
N ALA A 532 18.12 15.33 0.69
CA ALA A 532 19.23 15.69 -0.18
C ALA A 532 19.64 14.53 -1.10
N PHE A 533 19.72 13.31 -0.55
CA PHE A 533 20.03 12.11 -1.33
C PHE A 533 18.98 11.86 -2.42
N LEU A 534 17.69 12.00 -2.09
CA LEU A 534 16.61 11.90 -3.07
C LEU A 534 16.74 12.96 -4.17
N GLN A 535 16.89 14.25 -3.82
CA GLN A 535 16.99 15.33 -4.81
C GLN A 535 18.16 15.09 -5.77
N TRP A 536 19.32 14.68 -5.24
CA TRP A 536 20.51 14.38 -6.02
C TRP A 536 20.32 13.15 -6.92
N LYS A 537 19.88 12.02 -6.35
CA LYS A 537 19.78 10.75 -7.07
C LYS A 537 18.73 10.81 -8.18
N LEU A 538 17.58 11.42 -7.90
CA LEU A 538 16.47 11.57 -8.85
C LEU A 538 16.68 12.77 -9.81
N ARG A 539 17.77 13.53 -9.66
CA ARG A 539 18.12 14.70 -10.49
C ARG A 539 16.99 15.73 -10.57
N LEU A 540 16.35 15.98 -9.43
CA LEU A 540 15.22 16.91 -9.37
C LEU A 540 15.70 18.36 -9.47
N ASN A 541 14.81 19.23 -9.98
CA ASN A 541 15.05 20.66 -10.07
C ASN A 541 15.15 21.32 -8.68
N ALA A 542 15.42 22.63 -8.67
CA ALA A 542 15.44 23.42 -7.44
C ALA A 542 14.08 23.39 -6.72
N LEU A 543 14.13 23.10 -5.41
CA LEU A 543 12.97 22.97 -4.52
C LEU A 543 12.98 24.13 -3.51
N PHE A 544 12.46 25.29 -3.90
CA PHE A 544 12.55 26.52 -3.11
C PHE A 544 11.72 26.49 -1.82
N GLY A 545 10.48 25.99 -1.90
CA GLY A 545 9.57 25.87 -0.76
C GLY A 545 10.08 24.88 0.26
N LEU A 546 10.49 23.68 -0.18
CA LEU A 546 11.01 22.62 0.69
C LEU A 546 12.37 23.02 1.28
N SER A 547 13.26 23.66 0.50
CA SER A 547 14.53 24.15 1.03
C SER A 547 14.31 25.21 2.10
N SER A 548 13.34 26.11 1.92
CA SER A 548 12.98 27.12 2.93
C SER A 548 12.39 26.47 4.18
N TRP A 549 11.53 25.48 4.01
CA TRP A 549 10.94 24.73 5.11
C TRP A 549 12.00 24.00 5.93
N VAL A 550 12.84 23.19 5.27
CA VAL A 550 13.94 22.47 5.93
C VAL A 550 14.95 23.43 6.54
N GLY A 551 15.32 24.50 5.84
CA GLY A 551 16.24 25.52 6.31
C GLY A 551 15.82 26.18 7.63
N GLY A 552 14.51 26.40 7.82
CA GLY A 552 13.94 26.89 9.08
C GLY A 552 14.02 25.90 10.25
N LEU A 553 14.18 24.61 9.96
CA LEU A 553 14.26 23.54 10.96
C LEU A 553 15.70 23.17 11.35
N LEU A 554 16.73 23.73 10.69
CA LEU A 554 18.14 23.36 10.92
C LEU A 554 18.73 23.86 12.25
N GLY A 555 18.00 24.63 13.05
CA GLY A 555 18.47 25.19 14.33
C GLY A 555 19.18 24.17 15.24
N PRO A 556 18.59 23.00 15.54
CA PRO A 556 19.25 21.96 16.35
C PRO A 556 20.57 21.49 15.73
N ALA A 557 20.60 21.25 14.42
CA ALA A 557 21.80 20.81 13.72
C ALA A 557 22.92 21.87 13.74
N ILE A 558 22.59 23.16 13.62
CA ILE A 558 23.56 24.26 13.73
C ILE A 558 24.14 24.34 15.14
N ASN A 559 23.31 24.13 16.17
CA ASN A 559 23.71 24.23 17.57
C ASN A 559 24.73 23.16 18.02
N THR A 560 24.98 22.14 17.20
CA THR A 560 26.01 21.13 17.46
C THR A 560 27.44 21.62 17.22
N TYR A 561 27.66 22.70 16.47
CA TYR A 561 28.99 23.32 16.35
C TYR A 561 29.38 23.97 17.68
N HIS A 562 30.60 23.86 18.17
CA HIS A 562 31.05 24.53 19.40
C HIS A 562 31.24 26.04 19.22
N SER A 563 31.78 26.47 18.08
CA SER A 563 32.07 27.88 17.80
C SER A 563 30.82 28.71 17.56
N ARG A 564 30.58 29.71 18.42
CA ARG A 564 29.50 30.70 18.26
C ARG A 564 29.64 31.49 16.95
N THR A 565 30.87 31.79 16.55
CA THR A 565 31.14 32.49 15.28
C THR A 565 30.72 31.63 14.09
N LYS A 566 31.11 30.35 14.09
CA LYS A 566 30.75 29.40 13.03
C LYS A 566 29.23 29.21 12.92
N ARG A 567 28.52 29.07 14.06
CA ARG A 567 27.05 29.03 14.09
C ARG A 567 26.44 30.25 13.39
N ARG A 568 26.87 31.46 13.78
CA ARG A 568 26.37 32.71 13.21
C ARG A 568 26.68 32.84 11.72
N ASP A 569 27.83 32.35 11.28
CA ASP A 569 28.21 32.38 9.86
C ASP A 569 27.34 31.40 9.04
N ILE A 570 27.08 30.19 9.56
CA ILE A 570 26.14 29.24 8.95
C ILE A 570 24.72 29.83 8.89
N GLU A 571 24.22 30.40 10.00
CA GLU A 571 22.90 31.04 10.05
C GLU A 571 22.74 32.16 9.01
N LYS A 572 23.80 32.92 8.72
CA LYS A 572 23.79 33.97 7.69
C LYS A 572 23.78 33.42 6.27
N GLU A 573 24.40 32.27 6.04
CA GLU A 573 24.49 31.64 4.73
C GLU A 573 23.22 30.85 4.35
N ILE A 574 22.47 30.32 5.33
CA ILE A 574 21.25 29.53 5.08
C ILE A 574 20.27 30.24 4.15
N PRO A 575 19.87 31.52 4.36
CA PRO A 575 18.95 32.21 3.45
C PRO A 575 19.46 32.29 2.00
N ARG A 576 20.78 32.32 1.80
CA ARG A 576 21.38 32.34 0.45
C ARG A 576 21.26 30.96 -0.22
N LEU A 577 21.50 29.89 0.52
CA LEU A 577 21.38 28.51 0.01
C LEU A 577 19.91 28.11 -0.22
N VAL A 578 19.00 28.51 0.66
CA VAL A 578 17.56 28.32 0.50
C VAL A 578 17.05 28.88 -0.83
N ARG A 579 17.54 30.07 -1.24
CA ARG A 579 17.18 30.69 -2.52
C ARG A 579 17.67 29.92 -3.74
N LYS A 580 18.64 29.01 -3.60
CA LYS A 580 19.06 28.13 -4.69
C LYS A 580 18.16 26.89 -4.82
N GLY A 581 17.41 26.54 -3.77
CA GLY A 581 16.54 25.36 -3.78
C GLY A 581 17.30 24.02 -3.77
N SER A 582 18.54 23.99 -3.29
CA SER A 582 19.39 22.79 -3.26
C SER A 582 19.55 22.24 -1.85
N LEU A 583 18.87 21.13 -1.55
CA LEU A 583 19.01 20.38 -0.30
C LEU A 583 20.42 19.75 -0.17
N PRO A 584 21.06 19.23 -1.23
CA PRO A 584 22.45 18.78 -1.15
C PRO A 584 23.44 19.87 -0.71
N GLU A 585 23.29 21.10 -1.21
CA GLU A 585 24.16 22.20 -0.77
C GLU A 585 23.88 22.60 0.69
N LEU A 586 22.61 22.54 1.14
CA LEU A 586 22.27 22.74 2.55
C LEU A 586 22.87 21.64 3.42
N PHE A 587 22.85 20.38 2.96
CA PHE A 587 23.42 19.25 3.68
C PHE A 587 24.94 19.38 3.81
N ASP A 588 25.64 19.66 2.71
CA ASP A 588 27.10 19.87 2.73
C ASP A 588 27.49 21.01 3.66
N MET A 589 26.74 22.11 3.71
CA MET A 589 27.03 23.21 4.65
C MET A 589 26.96 22.78 6.13
N ILE A 590 26.02 21.90 6.49
CA ILE A 590 25.75 21.50 7.88
C ILE A 590 26.61 20.32 8.33
N ASP A 591 26.92 19.39 7.43
CA ASP A 591 27.61 18.14 7.75
C ASP A 591 28.94 17.96 6.99
N ASN A 592 29.62 19.07 6.71
CA ASN A 592 30.97 19.05 6.15
C ASN A 592 32.00 18.54 7.19
N ALA A 593 32.63 17.40 6.89
CA ALA A 593 33.58 16.73 7.78
C ALA A 593 34.77 17.63 8.19
N ASP A 594 35.32 18.42 7.26
CA ASP A 594 36.47 19.29 7.54
C ASP A 594 36.08 20.43 8.48
N ASN A 595 34.93 21.06 8.24
CA ASN A 595 34.39 22.09 9.13
C ASN A 595 34.10 21.55 10.53
N ARG A 596 33.58 20.32 10.63
CA ARG A 596 33.30 19.64 11.90
C ARG A 596 34.58 19.33 12.66
N LYS A 597 35.60 18.81 11.98
CA LYS A 597 36.91 18.53 12.56
C LYS A 597 37.60 19.81 13.05
N ALA A 598 37.62 20.86 12.23
CA ALA A 598 38.22 22.14 12.59
C ALA A 598 37.53 22.79 13.80
N ASP A 599 36.21 22.68 13.91
CA ASP A 599 35.45 23.18 15.07
C ASP A 599 35.77 22.39 16.35
N GLN A 600 35.89 21.07 16.27
CA GLN A 600 36.30 20.22 17.40
C GLN A 600 37.73 20.52 17.86
N GLU A 601 38.68 20.64 16.93
CA GLU A 601 40.06 20.99 17.23
C GLU A 601 40.15 22.40 17.84
N GLY A 602 39.45 23.37 17.26
CA GLY A 602 39.37 24.73 17.79
C GLY A 602 38.77 24.79 19.20
N PHE A 603 37.75 23.98 19.48
CA PHE A 603 37.17 23.86 20.81
C PHE A 603 38.16 23.25 21.81
N ALA A 604 38.88 22.19 21.42
CA ALA A 604 39.89 21.57 22.28
C ALA A 604 41.02 22.56 22.64
N ILE A 605 41.48 23.35 21.65
CA ILE A 605 42.47 24.41 21.87
C ILE A 605 41.91 25.49 22.81
N ALA A 606 40.67 25.93 22.63
CA ALA A 606 40.04 26.93 23.49
C ALA A 606 39.89 26.45 24.93
N CYS A 607 39.53 25.17 25.15
CA CYS A 607 39.48 24.57 26.48
C CYS A 607 40.87 24.50 27.15
N ALA A 608 41.90 24.15 26.39
CA ALA A 608 43.27 24.12 26.89
C ALA A 608 43.77 25.52 27.28
N GLN A 609 43.47 26.54 26.46
CA GLN A 609 43.80 27.93 26.77
C GLN A 609 43.05 28.41 28.01
N PHE A 610 41.74 28.15 28.11
CA PHE A 610 40.95 28.53 29.28
C PHE A 610 41.51 27.92 30.57
N ALA A 611 41.88 26.63 30.55
CA ALA A 611 42.47 25.96 31.70
C ALA A 611 43.86 26.53 32.08
N ALA A 612 44.66 26.93 31.09
CA ALA A 612 45.94 27.60 31.32
C ALA A 612 45.74 28.98 31.95
N ASP A 613 44.82 29.79 31.41
CA ASP A 613 44.47 31.11 31.92
C ASP A 613 43.90 31.02 33.35
N GLU A 614 43.04 30.03 33.64
CA GLU A 614 42.48 29.82 34.98
C GLU A 614 43.58 29.44 35.99
N LYS A 615 44.56 28.63 35.57
CA LYS A 615 45.73 28.30 36.38
C LYS A 615 46.57 29.56 36.65
N GLU A 616 46.82 30.39 35.64
CA GLU A 616 47.54 31.64 35.80
C GLU A 616 46.81 32.61 36.75
N ILE A 617 45.49 32.75 36.63
CA ILE A 617 44.68 33.56 37.55
C ILE A 617 44.83 33.07 38.99
N ARG A 618 44.71 31.75 39.24
CA ARG A 618 44.91 31.18 40.58
C ARG A 618 46.32 31.38 41.11
N GLU A 619 47.33 31.29 40.26
CA GLU A 619 48.73 31.59 40.65
C GLU A 619 48.90 33.07 41.01
N ILE A 620 48.31 33.99 40.25
CA ILE A 620 48.35 35.43 40.54
C ILE A 620 47.62 35.75 41.86
N GLU A 621 46.44 35.18 42.08
CA GLU A 621 45.66 35.39 43.31
C GLU A 621 46.30 34.73 44.54
N GLY A 622 46.88 33.54 44.38
CA GLY A 622 47.52 32.78 45.46
C GLY A 622 48.92 33.28 45.85
N SER A 623 49.61 34.03 44.97
CA SER A 623 50.97 34.54 45.20
C SER A 623 51.03 35.98 45.72
N GLY A 624 49.90 36.56 46.13
CA GLY A 624 49.81 37.95 46.57
C GLY A 624 50.82 38.34 47.66
N THR A 625 51.02 37.49 48.67
CA THR A 625 52.00 37.72 49.74
C THR A 625 53.44 37.51 49.26
N GLU A 626 53.75 36.43 48.54
CA GLU A 626 55.12 36.17 48.05
C GLU A 626 55.61 37.21 47.05
N ARG A 627 54.74 37.69 46.14
CA ARG A 627 55.10 38.76 45.18
C ARG A 627 55.33 40.10 45.88
N GLN A 628 54.57 40.40 46.93
CA GLN A 628 54.78 41.63 47.72
C GLN A 628 56.12 41.59 48.46
N THR A 629 56.47 40.47 49.10
CA THR A 629 57.78 40.31 49.76
C THR A 629 58.95 40.39 48.77
N LYS A 630 58.79 39.82 47.57
CA LYS A 630 59.83 39.86 46.52
C LYS A 630 60.00 41.26 45.93
N ALA A 631 58.91 42.02 45.78
CA ALA A 631 58.94 43.42 45.36
C ALA A 631 59.62 44.31 46.42
N GLU A 632 59.31 44.12 47.71
CA GLU A 632 59.99 44.81 48.81
C GLU A 632 61.48 44.50 48.86
N LEU A 633 61.87 43.23 48.71
CA LEU A 633 63.27 42.82 48.73
C LEU A 633 64.05 43.40 47.54
N SER A 634 63.45 43.42 46.35
CA SER A 634 64.04 44.04 45.17
C SER A 634 64.19 45.56 45.33
N GLY A 635 63.18 46.23 45.90
CA GLY A 635 63.23 47.66 46.22
C GLY A 635 64.33 47.99 47.23
N GLN A 636 64.48 47.16 48.28
CA GLN A 636 65.55 47.30 49.27
C GLN A 636 66.94 47.11 48.65
N GLN A 637 67.11 46.14 47.75
CA GLN A 637 68.38 45.93 47.04
C GLN A 637 68.74 47.11 46.12
N THR A 638 67.76 47.64 45.36
CA THR A 638 68.01 48.81 44.50
C THR A 638 68.35 50.05 45.32
N ALA A 639 67.68 50.28 46.45
CA ALA A 639 67.99 51.37 47.36
C ALA A 639 69.39 51.24 47.97
N ALA A 640 69.83 50.03 48.33
CA ALA A 640 71.17 49.76 48.85
C ALA A 640 72.27 50.05 47.81
N VAL A 641 72.09 49.61 46.56
CA VAL A 641 73.04 49.87 45.48
C VAL A 641 73.17 51.37 45.19
N MET A 642 72.05 52.09 45.13
CA MET A 642 72.05 53.55 44.93
C MET A 642 72.73 54.29 46.09
N SER A 643 72.52 53.82 47.33
CA SER A 643 73.17 54.40 48.51
C SER A 643 74.67 54.18 48.52
N ILE A 644 75.14 52.98 48.11
CA ILE A 644 76.57 52.67 47.99
C ILE A 644 77.22 53.53 46.89
N MET A 645 76.56 53.70 45.73
CA MET A 645 77.04 54.58 44.68
C MET A 645 77.16 56.03 45.16
N MET A 646 76.15 56.56 45.84
CA MET A 646 76.22 57.92 46.41
C MET A 646 77.34 58.05 47.45
N ALA A 647 77.50 57.07 48.34
CA ALA A 647 78.57 57.06 49.33
C ALA A 647 79.96 57.04 48.66
N MET A 648 80.15 56.23 47.63
CA MET A 648 81.40 56.20 46.85
C MET A 648 81.69 57.54 46.18
N ILE A 649 80.70 58.18 45.57
CA ILE A 649 80.86 59.51 44.96
C ILE A 649 81.28 60.53 46.02
N VAL A 650 80.62 60.55 47.18
CA VAL A 650 80.93 61.48 48.28
C VAL A 650 82.33 61.23 48.82
N ILE A 651 82.73 59.96 49.02
CA ILE A 651 84.07 59.60 49.48
C ILE A 651 85.14 60.00 48.46
N SER A 652 84.90 59.77 47.17
CA SER A 652 85.81 60.19 46.11
C SER A 652 85.97 61.72 46.07
N VAL A 653 84.89 62.48 46.21
CA VAL A 653 84.93 63.94 46.29
C VAL A 653 85.72 64.41 47.52
N LEU A 654 85.51 63.78 48.69
CA LEU A 654 86.23 64.11 49.92
C LEU A 654 87.72 63.75 49.86
N LEU A 655 88.09 62.64 49.20
CA LEU A 655 89.49 62.25 48.99
C LEU A 655 90.21 63.21 48.04
N ILE A 656 89.55 63.61 46.95
CA ILE A 656 90.07 64.61 46.02
C ILE A 656 90.27 65.95 46.75
N ALA A 657 89.30 66.38 47.58
CA ALA A 657 89.39 67.61 48.37
C ALA A 657 90.47 67.59 49.47
N ARG A 658 91.06 66.43 49.79
CA ARG A 658 92.14 66.29 50.78
C ARG A 658 93.54 66.21 50.15
N MET A 659 93.60 66.03 48.83
CA MET A 659 94.85 65.92 48.05
C MET A 659 95.26 67.24 47.36
N PHE A 660 94.40 68.26 47.43
CA PHE A 660 94.69 69.66 47.10
C PHE A 660 94.58 70.49 48.37
#